data_AF-A0A662VN14-F1
#
_entry.id   AF-A0A662VN14-F1
#
_cell.length_a   1.000
_cell.length_b   1.000
_cell.length_c   1.000
_cell.angle_alpha   90.00
_cell.angle_beta   90.00
_cell.angle_gamma   90.00
#
_symmetry.space_group_name_H-M   'P 1'
#
loop_
_entity.id
_entity.type
_entity.pdbx_description
1 polymer ?
#
loop_
_entity_poly.entity_id
_entity_poly.type
_entity_poly.pdbx_seq_one_letter_code
_entity_poly.pdbx_strand_id
1 'polypeptide(L)'
;MVIITLSISTQGYEIEELEKARFGTLQQYLHPNTVDTLSDLELVWDRSAGPGDTPFNWGRIEKNPGEYDWSEVDEYVKWCNENKKLPIAMIFPYAEWDQISCYGGYYEKMPCNLTAYKEFVKKLVERYDGDGIDDMPGLVYPIKYWEVMNEVTPRHWGGQILSFFNGTAEEYFTILKTTYEAIKEADPEAKVLNAGIADMTIGNESGVIECKDFYSKIFELGGADYFDIANIHWMYNLEEFKKFLASHNVTKPIWITEADFIYNYTAGGVMKSPEEAVIDVIRCFEIGAEKITGIGAPVEECYLGMPMCYAFKTMVEKLNYFEYMEKISDNCYKFVNDNRITYVIWNSSLPEEIKTNLSNMVAVDVYGNFVEIEDDFVDGLVYISTKEKIEVDLSKVPEVNRSYEEALAGRFGAGGTGSIDFATMVEAGVTWKRITISIENYNQSEMDLFIKAAEKAGMILHVILDVSSKIDLDQFVEKVSQIVERYDGDGINDMPGLKYPVKHYEIFNEFEPNTAPWTDWSYDNYEEYYRAAYQSIKEACSDCQVAPSSFVDVNYEFLNFLKEREIEFDFLSYHSYTDYLNVDELMGVLKELGFENKPIWLTESQFGGMEEKLNRSEGEVAYAMVKSYVYALAKGIEKVEPSEWETHENYSEGLKWSCLIDENGNKRNAFYAYKTLIDEIDGFESAAIVSLGDLNIVKFTVGGKDVIVAWGTGVLGDVLSGKYNVTGMYGNSLGVKNANEIILDEELIYLE
;
A
#
# COMPACT_ATOMS: atom_id res chain seq x y z
N MET A 1 15.72 39.66 -9.85
CA MET A 1 15.67 38.37 -10.57
C MET A 1 14.39 37.71 -10.13
N VAL A 2 13.36 37.73 -10.97
CA VAL A 2 12.06 37.13 -10.65
C VAL A 2 12.25 35.62 -10.82
N ILE A 3 12.26 34.89 -9.72
CA ILE A 3 12.21 33.43 -9.75
C ILE A 3 10.76 33.08 -10.06
N ILE A 4 10.52 32.61 -11.29
CA ILE A 4 9.28 31.96 -11.67
C ILE A 4 9.37 30.56 -11.08
N THR A 5 8.76 30.34 -9.92
CA THR A 5 8.45 29.00 -9.43
C THR A 5 7.33 28.46 -10.32
N LEU A 6 7.67 27.59 -11.26
CA LEU A 6 6.71 26.69 -11.89
C LEU A 6 6.24 25.72 -10.82
N SER A 7 5.11 26.02 -10.18
CA SER A 7 4.36 25.04 -9.40
C SER A 7 3.66 24.11 -10.39
N ILE A 8 4.26 22.96 -10.67
CA ILE A 8 3.50 21.83 -11.21
C ILE A 8 2.46 21.50 -10.13
N SER A 9 1.17 21.53 -10.47
CA SER A 9 0.11 21.18 -9.53
C SER A 9 0.29 19.73 -9.09
N THR A 10 0.05 19.43 -7.82
CA THR A 10 0.09 18.06 -7.26
C THR A 10 -0.86 17.11 -8.02
N GLN A 11 -1.89 17.65 -8.68
CA GLN A 11 -2.84 16.92 -9.52
C GLN A 11 -2.23 16.45 -10.86
N GLY A 12 -1.36 17.25 -11.50
CA GLY A 12 -0.72 16.84 -12.74
C GLY A 12 0.23 15.66 -12.54
N TYR A 13 0.95 15.67 -11.41
CA TYR A 13 1.78 14.54 -10.98
C TYR A 13 0.94 13.28 -10.68
N GLU A 14 -0.21 13.43 -10.01
CA GLU A 14 -1.09 12.30 -9.71
C GLU A 14 -1.65 11.62 -10.98
N ILE A 15 -2.04 12.39 -12.01
CA ILE A 15 -2.52 11.84 -13.29
C ILE A 15 -1.40 11.08 -14.00
N GLU A 16 -0.20 11.65 -14.09
CA GLU A 16 0.95 11.01 -14.74
C GLU A 16 1.29 9.66 -14.06
N GLU A 17 1.16 9.56 -12.74
CA GLU A 17 1.33 8.30 -12.02
C GLU A 17 0.19 7.31 -12.28
N LEU A 18 -1.08 7.75 -12.25
CA LEU A 18 -2.23 6.90 -12.56
C LEU A 18 -2.14 6.35 -14.00
N GLU A 19 -1.65 7.13 -14.96
CA GLU A 19 -1.50 6.70 -16.35
C GLU A 19 -0.54 5.51 -16.54
N LYS A 20 0.41 5.31 -15.62
CA LYS A 20 1.34 4.18 -15.64
C LYS A 20 0.66 2.85 -15.27
N ALA A 21 -0.54 2.89 -14.69
CA ALA A 21 -1.28 1.69 -14.34
C ALA A 21 -1.49 0.77 -15.55
N ARG A 22 -1.35 -0.54 -15.33
CA ARG A 22 -1.43 -1.57 -16.37
C ARG A 22 -2.80 -2.22 -16.45
N PHE A 23 -3.60 -2.09 -15.39
CA PHE A 23 -4.86 -2.80 -15.23
C PHE A 23 -6.07 -1.89 -15.09
N GLY A 24 -7.19 -2.36 -15.62
CA GLY A 24 -8.49 -1.71 -15.51
C GLY A 24 -9.64 -2.68 -15.39
N THR A 25 -10.81 -2.12 -15.15
CA THR A 25 -12.09 -2.80 -15.03
C THR A 25 -13.00 -2.52 -16.23
N LEU A 26 -14.13 -3.21 -16.28
CA LEU A 26 -15.15 -3.08 -17.31
C LEU A 26 -16.50 -2.76 -16.62
N GLN A 27 -17.15 -1.68 -17.04
CA GLN A 27 -18.49 -1.24 -16.58
C GLN A 27 -18.65 -1.01 -15.06
N GLN A 28 -17.62 -0.61 -14.33
CA GLN A 28 -17.74 -0.55 -12.86
C GLN A 28 -18.78 0.50 -12.40
N TYR A 29 -18.92 1.62 -13.11
CA TYR A 29 -19.91 2.66 -12.79
C TYR A 29 -21.36 2.15 -12.71
N LEU A 30 -21.76 1.23 -13.61
CA LEU A 30 -23.13 0.71 -13.67
C LEU A 30 -23.39 -0.41 -12.63
N HIS A 31 -22.36 -0.84 -11.91
CA HIS A 31 -22.41 -1.93 -10.95
C HIS A 31 -21.86 -1.50 -9.57
N PRO A 32 -22.53 -0.59 -8.84
CA PRO A 32 -22.00 0.00 -7.60
C PRO A 32 -21.66 -1.03 -6.50
N ASN A 33 -22.34 -2.19 -6.47
CA ASN A 33 -22.03 -3.26 -5.51
C ASN A 33 -20.63 -3.88 -5.70
N THR A 34 -20.00 -3.74 -6.87
CA THR A 34 -18.61 -4.19 -7.10
C THR A 34 -17.58 -3.11 -6.81
N VAL A 35 -18.01 -1.86 -6.59
CA VAL A 35 -17.13 -0.74 -6.25
C VAL A 35 -16.47 -0.97 -4.90
N ASP A 36 -17.25 -1.26 -3.85
CA ASP A 36 -16.73 -1.46 -2.49
C ASP A 36 -15.84 -2.71 -2.34
N THR A 37 -15.95 -3.69 -3.24
CA THR A 37 -15.14 -4.92 -3.14
C THR A 37 -13.92 -4.92 -4.06
N LEU A 38 -13.98 -4.20 -5.18
CA LEU A 38 -12.84 -4.04 -6.08
C LEU A 38 -12.14 -2.70 -5.83
N SER A 39 -12.55 -1.89 -4.85
CA SER A 39 -11.88 -0.65 -4.45
C SER A 39 -10.47 -0.91 -3.93
N ASP A 40 -10.25 -2.06 -3.30
CA ASP A 40 -8.92 -2.53 -2.87
C ASP A 40 -8.03 -2.92 -4.06
N LEU A 41 -8.63 -3.22 -5.21
CA LEU A 41 -7.87 -3.46 -6.42
C LEU A 41 -7.59 -2.10 -7.04
N GLU A 42 -6.33 -1.69 -7.08
CA GLU A 42 -5.87 -0.43 -7.69
C GLU A 42 -6.04 -0.39 -9.23
N LEU A 43 -7.16 -0.89 -9.76
CA LEU A 43 -7.56 -0.87 -11.15
C LEU A 43 -7.86 0.57 -11.55
N VAL A 44 -6.98 1.22 -12.31
CA VAL A 44 -7.14 2.64 -12.63
C VAL A 44 -8.03 2.86 -13.85
N TRP A 45 -7.95 2.00 -14.87
CA TRP A 45 -8.71 2.22 -16.10
C TRP A 45 -10.17 1.75 -15.94
N ASP A 46 -11.13 2.53 -16.41
CA ASP A 46 -12.52 2.11 -16.56
C ASP A 46 -12.99 2.29 -18.01
N ARG A 47 -13.77 1.32 -18.49
CA ARG A 47 -14.35 1.34 -19.84
C ARG A 47 -15.72 0.67 -19.81
N SER A 48 -16.69 1.24 -20.49
CA SER A 48 -17.99 0.59 -20.75
C SER A 48 -17.83 -0.65 -21.65
N ALA A 49 -18.68 -1.69 -21.52
CA ALA A 49 -18.58 -2.89 -22.37
C ALA A 49 -19.25 -2.74 -23.75
N GLY A 50 -20.13 -1.76 -23.93
CA GLY A 50 -20.81 -1.63 -25.20
C GLY A 50 -21.61 -0.34 -25.39
N PRO A 51 -22.27 -0.20 -26.57
CA PRO A 51 -23.05 0.99 -26.93
C PRO A 51 -24.23 1.28 -26.00
N GLY A 52 -24.75 0.25 -25.32
CA GLY A 52 -25.82 0.40 -24.34
C GLY A 52 -25.37 1.11 -23.07
N ASP A 53 -24.09 0.99 -22.73
CA ASP A 53 -23.55 1.28 -21.40
C ASP A 53 -22.68 2.54 -21.39
N THR A 54 -22.14 2.93 -22.54
CA THR A 54 -21.37 4.18 -22.67
C THR A 54 -22.29 5.40 -22.68
N PRO A 55 -22.00 6.42 -21.85
CA PRO A 55 -22.73 7.68 -21.90
C PRO A 55 -22.28 8.56 -23.09
N PHE A 56 -21.14 8.25 -23.73
CA PHE A 56 -20.53 9.02 -24.81
C PHE A 56 -21.17 8.74 -26.19
N ASN A 57 -22.49 8.90 -26.28
CA ASN A 57 -23.25 8.68 -27.51
C ASN A 57 -23.85 9.99 -28.02
N TRP A 58 -23.62 10.32 -29.30
CA TRP A 58 -24.05 11.59 -29.88
C TRP A 58 -25.54 11.88 -29.67
N GLY A 59 -26.42 10.91 -29.92
CA GLY A 59 -27.87 11.08 -29.78
C GLY A 59 -28.37 11.10 -28.35
N ARG A 60 -27.60 10.59 -27.38
CA ARG A 60 -27.93 10.71 -25.96
C ARG A 60 -27.65 12.11 -25.43
N ILE A 61 -26.55 12.70 -25.88
CA ILE A 61 -26.09 14.02 -25.46
C ILE A 61 -26.81 15.12 -26.27
N GLU A 62 -26.85 15.01 -27.60
CA GLU A 62 -27.50 15.96 -28.50
C GLU A 62 -28.82 15.39 -29.03
N LYS A 63 -29.84 15.33 -28.17
CA LYS A 63 -31.18 14.80 -28.50
C LYS A 63 -31.88 15.64 -29.58
N ASN A 64 -31.63 16.95 -29.58
CA ASN A 64 -32.05 17.88 -30.63
C ASN A 64 -30.83 18.64 -31.15
N PRO A 65 -30.75 18.94 -32.45
CA PRO A 65 -29.62 19.69 -33.02
C PRO A 65 -29.33 21.01 -32.28
N GLY A 66 -28.11 21.14 -31.75
CA GLY A 66 -27.62 22.30 -31.01
C GLY A 66 -27.97 22.35 -29.52
N GLU A 67 -28.69 21.37 -29.00
CA GLU A 67 -29.06 21.26 -27.58
C GLU A 67 -28.33 20.08 -26.93
N TYR A 68 -27.37 20.37 -26.04
CA TYR A 68 -26.52 19.38 -25.39
C TYR A 68 -26.93 19.14 -23.94
N ASP A 69 -27.12 17.87 -23.58
CA ASP A 69 -27.43 17.36 -22.25
C ASP A 69 -26.25 16.52 -21.74
N TRP A 70 -25.43 17.14 -20.88
CA TRP A 70 -24.19 16.53 -20.39
C TRP A 70 -24.39 15.71 -19.11
N SER A 71 -25.60 15.61 -18.55
CA SER A 71 -25.79 15.12 -17.18
C SER A 71 -25.28 13.69 -16.96
N GLU A 72 -25.57 12.78 -17.89
CA GLU A 72 -25.16 11.36 -17.78
C GLU A 72 -23.63 11.22 -17.88
N VAL A 73 -23.00 12.01 -18.75
CA VAL A 73 -21.54 11.99 -18.94
C VAL A 73 -20.83 12.65 -17.74
N ASP A 74 -21.34 13.79 -17.28
CA ASP A 74 -20.81 14.48 -16.10
C ASP A 74 -20.88 13.60 -14.84
N GLU A 75 -21.97 12.84 -14.66
CA GLU A 75 -22.10 11.89 -13.54
C GLU A 75 -21.04 10.77 -13.62
N TYR A 76 -20.81 10.20 -14.81
CA TYR A 76 -19.78 9.17 -15.01
C TYR A 76 -18.37 9.72 -14.75
N VAL A 77 -18.02 10.88 -15.33
CA VAL A 77 -16.69 11.49 -15.17
C VAL A 77 -16.44 11.89 -13.72
N LYS A 78 -17.47 12.42 -13.05
CA LYS A 78 -17.40 12.73 -11.63
C LYS A 78 -17.15 11.46 -10.80
N TRP A 79 -17.85 10.37 -11.09
CA TRP A 79 -17.61 9.10 -10.42
C TRP A 79 -16.17 8.60 -10.64
N CYS A 80 -15.65 8.69 -11.87
CA CYS A 80 -14.24 8.35 -12.14
C CYS A 80 -13.29 9.19 -11.29
N ASN A 81 -13.50 10.51 -11.20
CA ASN A 81 -12.68 11.41 -10.37
C ASN A 81 -12.75 11.06 -8.88
N GLU A 82 -13.93 10.77 -8.35
CA GLU A 82 -14.13 10.41 -6.94
C GLU A 82 -13.50 9.05 -6.58
N ASN A 83 -13.28 8.17 -7.58
CA ASN A 83 -12.76 6.81 -7.40
C ASN A 83 -11.37 6.59 -8.01
N LYS A 84 -10.65 7.67 -8.35
CA LYS A 84 -9.30 7.63 -8.96
C LYS A 84 -9.22 6.75 -10.21
N LYS A 85 -10.24 6.82 -11.06
CA LYS A 85 -10.32 6.09 -12.33
C LYS A 85 -10.02 7.00 -13.52
N LEU A 86 -9.34 6.46 -14.52
CA LEU A 86 -9.14 7.08 -15.82
C LEU A 86 -10.08 6.43 -16.86
N PRO A 87 -10.98 7.20 -17.49
CA PRO A 87 -11.93 6.66 -18.44
C PRO A 87 -11.29 6.43 -19.81
N ILE A 88 -11.60 5.28 -20.42
CA ILE A 88 -11.47 5.04 -21.86
C ILE A 88 -12.82 5.35 -22.49
N ALA A 89 -12.99 6.60 -22.94
CA ALA A 89 -14.28 7.16 -23.35
C ALA A 89 -14.67 6.72 -24.76
N MET A 90 -15.62 5.79 -24.86
CA MET A 90 -16.04 5.18 -26.11
C MET A 90 -17.14 5.98 -26.82
N ILE A 91 -16.76 6.71 -27.88
CA ILE A 91 -17.65 7.59 -28.64
C ILE A 91 -18.46 6.81 -29.67
N PHE A 92 -19.79 6.97 -29.65
CA PHE A 92 -20.68 6.53 -30.73
C PHE A 92 -21.23 7.70 -31.56
N PRO A 93 -21.15 7.63 -32.90
CA PRO A 93 -21.49 8.72 -33.79
C PRO A 93 -22.99 8.75 -34.14
N TYR A 94 -23.87 8.24 -33.29
CA TYR A 94 -25.26 7.99 -33.67
C TYR A 94 -26.21 8.99 -33.02
N ALA A 95 -26.76 9.92 -33.81
CA ALA A 95 -27.91 10.73 -33.41
C ALA A 95 -29.17 10.32 -34.18
N GLU A 96 -30.28 10.09 -33.46
CA GLU A 96 -31.53 9.61 -34.07
C GLU A 96 -32.06 10.60 -35.11
N TRP A 97 -32.05 11.89 -34.80
CA TRP A 97 -32.50 12.94 -35.73
C TRP A 97 -31.63 13.02 -37.00
N ASP A 98 -30.33 12.78 -36.89
CA ASP A 98 -29.40 12.80 -38.03
C ASP A 98 -29.68 11.61 -38.95
N GLN A 99 -29.81 10.41 -38.38
CA GLN A 99 -30.09 9.20 -39.16
C GLN A 99 -31.48 9.19 -39.80
N ILE A 100 -32.52 9.66 -39.08
CA ILE A 100 -33.87 9.78 -39.64
C ILE A 100 -33.86 10.71 -40.87
N SER A 101 -33.07 11.78 -40.84
CA SER A 101 -33.06 12.79 -41.90
C SER A 101 -32.67 12.25 -43.28
N CYS A 102 -31.86 11.20 -43.34
CA CYS A 102 -31.26 10.66 -44.56
C CYS A 102 -31.60 9.19 -44.82
N TYR A 103 -31.75 8.38 -43.78
CA TYR A 103 -32.05 6.95 -43.90
C TYR A 103 -33.52 6.64 -43.64
N GLY A 104 -34.29 7.57 -43.07
CA GLY A 104 -35.71 7.39 -42.75
C GLY A 104 -35.98 6.57 -41.48
N GLY A 105 -34.94 6.31 -40.68
CA GLY A 105 -35.00 5.56 -39.42
C GLY A 105 -33.63 5.51 -38.73
N TYR A 106 -33.58 4.94 -37.53
CA TYR A 106 -32.34 4.68 -36.79
C TYR A 106 -31.76 3.32 -37.21
N TYR A 107 -30.55 3.32 -37.77
CA TYR A 107 -29.92 2.15 -38.40
C TYR A 107 -28.45 1.94 -38.05
N GLU A 108 -27.88 2.71 -37.11
CA GLU A 108 -26.48 2.62 -36.67
C GLU A 108 -25.49 2.73 -37.86
N LYS A 109 -25.76 3.72 -38.72
CA LYS A 109 -24.95 4.05 -39.89
C LYS A 109 -24.08 5.27 -39.64
N MET A 110 -23.15 5.53 -40.56
CA MET A 110 -22.34 6.74 -40.58
C MET A 110 -23.20 8.02 -40.47
N PRO A 111 -22.75 9.06 -39.74
CA PRO A 111 -23.40 10.35 -39.72
C PRO A 111 -23.68 10.90 -41.11
N CYS A 112 -24.89 11.42 -41.30
CA CYS A 112 -25.27 12.11 -42.53
C CYS A 112 -24.73 13.52 -42.58
N ASN A 113 -24.69 14.20 -41.42
CA ASN A 113 -24.02 15.48 -41.28
C ASN A 113 -22.69 15.33 -40.52
N LEU A 114 -21.63 14.97 -41.26
CA LEU A 114 -20.27 14.85 -40.71
C LEU A 114 -19.75 16.16 -40.10
N THR A 115 -20.20 17.33 -40.57
CA THR A 115 -19.83 18.61 -39.98
C THR A 115 -20.46 18.78 -38.60
N ALA A 116 -21.75 18.47 -38.45
CA ALA A 116 -22.41 18.51 -37.14
C ALA A 116 -21.80 17.49 -36.18
N TYR A 117 -21.53 16.28 -36.65
CA TYR A 117 -20.83 15.26 -35.85
C TYR A 117 -19.45 15.74 -35.39
N LYS A 118 -18.65 16.33 -36.30
CA LYS A 118 -17.33 16.89 -35.96
C LYS A 118 -17.44 17.97 -34.87
N GLU A 119 -18.39 18.88 -34.99
CA GLU A 119 -18.60 19.94 -34.00
C GLU A 119 -19.08 19.38 -32.65
N PHE A 120 -19.91 18.33 -32.64
CA PHE A 120 -20.26 17.61 -31.41
C PHE A 120 -19.02 17.01 -30.74
N VAL A 121 -18.17 16.29 -31.48
CA VAL A 121 -16.96 15.67 -30.90
C VAL A 121 -16.05 16.74 -30.32
N LYS A 122 -15.86 17.87 -31.00
CA LYS A 122 -15.07 18.99 -30.45
C LYS A 122 -15.64 19.51 -29.13
N LYS A 123 -16.96 19.69 -29.04
CA LYS A 123 -17.63 20.13 -27.80
C LYS A 123 -17.54 19.10 -26.68
N LEU A 124 -17.62 17.82 -27.03
CA LEU A 124 -17.48 16.74 -26.07
C LEU A 124 -16.06 16.72 -25.50
N VAL A 125 -15.03 16.86 -26.34
CA VAL A 125 -13.63 16.84 -25.90
C VAL A 125 -13.28 18.10 -25.10
N GLU A 126 -13.63 19.29 -25.59
CA GLU A 126 -13.44 20.58 -24.88
C GLU A 126 -13.98 20.53 -23.44
N ARG A 127 -15.16 19.91 -23.25
CA ARG A 127 -15.78 19.83 -21.93
C ARG A 127 -14.93 19.04 -20.91
N TYR A 128 -14.04 18.16 -21.36
CA TYR A 128 -13.33 17.22 -20.49
C TYR A 128 -11.81 17.21 -20.71
N ASP A 129 -11.24 18.19 -21.41
CA ASP A 129 -9.80 18.21 -21.71
C ASP A 129 -8.94 18.78 -20.56
N GLY A 130 -9.55 19.52 -19.63
CA GLY A 130 -8.92 20.06 -18.42
C GLY A 130 -8.02 21.25 -18.66
N ASP A 131 -8.18 22.00 -19.75
CA ASP A 131 -7.36 23.17 -20.06
C ASP A 131 -7.79 24.46 -19.31
N GLY A 132 -8.94 24.40 -18.63
CA GLY A 132 -9.54 25.50 -17.87
C GLY A 132 -10.58 26.32 -18.66
N ILE A 133 -10.88 25.96 -19.91
CA ILE A 133 -11.85 26.63 -20.78
C ILE A 133 -13.05 25.72 -20.97
N ASP A 134 -14.26 26.21 -20.64
CA ASP A 134 -15.55 25.50 -20.81
C ASP A 134 -15.62 24.05 -20.27
N ASP A 135 -14.68 23.68 -19.39
CA ASP A 135 -14.61 22.40 -18.68
C ASP A 135 -15.88 22.09 -17.87
N MET A 136 -16.10 20.79 -17.64
CA MET A 136 -17.06 20.30 -16.67
C MET A 136 -16.78 20.95 -15.28
N PRO A 137 -17.79 21.58 -14.63
CA PRO A 137 -17.61 22.12 -13.30
C PRO A 137 -17.13 21.05 -12.30
N GLY A 138 -15.97 21.27 -11.68
CA GLY A 138 -15.38 20.34 -10.72
C GLY A 138 -14.62 19.17 -11.34
N LEU A 139 -14.27 19.24 -12.63
CA LEU A 139 -13.34 18.30 -13.26
C LEU A 139 -12.02 18.26 -12.49
N VAL A 140 -11.58 17.06 -12.11
CA VAL A 140 -10.31 16.81 -11.42
C VAL A 140 -9.32 16.14 -12.37
N TYR A 141 -9.72 15.03 -12.98
CA TYR A 141 -8.93 14.34 -14.00
C TYR A 141 -9.58 14.51 -15.38
N PRO A 142 -8.85 14.99 -16.40
CA PRO A 142 -9.36 15.11 -17.75
C PRO A 142 -9.48 13.76 -18.46
N ILE A 143 -10.32 13.68 -19.49
CA ILE A 143 -10.41 12.51 -20.36
C ILE A 143 -9.36 12.64 -21.46
N LYS A 144 -8.28 11.84 -21.34
CA LYS A 144 -7.22 11.80 -22.33
C LYS A 144 -7.28 10.61 -23.29
N TYR A 145 -8.21 9.66 -23.12
CA TYR A 145 -8.29 8.45 -23.94
C TYR A 145 -9.68 8.25 -24.52
N TRP A 146 -9.76 8.28 -25.86
CA TRP A 146 -11.02 8.24 -26.59
C TRP A 146 -11.04 7.05 -27.54
N GLU A 147 -12.00 6.16 -27.38
CA GLU A 147 -12.21 5.01 -28.24
C GLU A 147 -13.27 5.31 -29.30
N VAL A 148 -12.96 5.09 -30.57
CA VAL A 148 -13.89 5.38 -31.67
C VAL A 148 -14.67 4.12 -32.03
N MET A 149 -15.86 4.00 -31.41
CA MET A 149 -16.83 2.89 -31.54
C MET A 149 -16.36 1.58 -30.93
N ASN A 150 -17.17 0.52 -31.07
CA ASN A 150 -16.86 -0.84 -30.59
C ASN A 150 -17.37 -1.88 -31.59
N GLU A 151 -16.66 -3.01 -31.75
CA GLU A 151 -17.01 -4.17 -32.58
C GLU A 151 -17.73 -3.83 -33.90
N VAL A 152 -17.08 -3.03 -34.75
CA VAL A 152 -17.66 -2.52 -36.01
C VAL A 152 -17.77 -3.57 -37.12
N THR A 153 -17.24 -4.78 -36.88
CA THR A 153 -17.37 -5.93 -37.77
C THR A 153 -18.42 -6.90 -37.22
N PRO A 154 -19.39 -7.36 -38.04
CA PRO A 154 -20.38 -8.33 -37.59
C PRO A 154 -19.75 -9.66 -37.19
N ARG A 155 -20.26 -10.29 -36.12
CA ARG A 155 -19.82 -11.61 -35.66
C ARG A 155 -20.95 -12.49 -35.18
N HIS A 156 -20.74 -13.81 -35.20
CA HIS A 156 -21.70 -14.74 -34.62
C HIS A 156 -21.54 -14.82 -33.09
N TRP A 157 -22.63 -14.59 -32.35
CA TRP A 157 -22.66 -14.75 -30.89
C TRP A 157 -24.04 -15.23 -30.44
N GLY A 158 -24.09 -16.25 -29.59
CA GLY A 158 -25.36 -16.77 -29.05
C GLY A 158 -26.39 -17.23 -30.11
N GLY A 159 -25.92 -17.62 -31.31
CA GLY A 159 -26.80 -17.99 -32.44
C GLY A 159 -27.37 -16.80 -33.23
N GLN A 160 -26.93 -15.57 -32.96
CA GLN A 160 -27.31 -14.36 -33.69
C GLN A 160 -26.07 -13.71 -34.33
N ILE A 161 -26.29 -12.77 -35.25
CA ILE A 161 -25.23 -11.89 -35.75
C ILE A 161 -25.27 -10.62 -34.89
N LEU A 162 -24.23 -10.41 -34.09
CA LEU A 162 -24.01 -9.20 -33.31
C LEU A 162 -23.20 -8.22 -34.16
N SER A 163 -23.64 -6.96 -34.24
CA SER A 163 -22.93 -5.88 -34.91
C SER A 163 -23.41 -4.55 -34.34
N PHE A 164 -22.48 -3.64 -34.05
CA PHE A 164 -22.79 -2.29 -33.57
C PHE A 164 -22.61 -1.22 -34.65
N PHE A 165 -22.39 -1.64 -35.90
CA PHE A 165 -22.20 -0.75 -37.04
C PHE A 165 -22.71 -1.38 -38.33
N ASN A 166 -23.62 -0.67 -38.99
CA ASN A 166 -24.21 -1.08 -40.27
C ASN A 166 -23.62 -0.28 -41.43
N GLY A 167 -22.33 -0.44 -41.70
CA GLY A 167 -21.64 0.27 -42.77
C GLY A 167 -20.43 -0.45 -43.33
N THR A 168 -19.73 0.19 -44.27
CA THR A 168 -18.53 -0.33 -44.94
C THR A 168 -17.24 0.10 -44.25
N ALA A 169 -16.12 -0.51 -44.65
CA ALA A 169 -14.79 -0.12 -44.19
C ALA A 169 -14.45 1.35 -44.55
N GLU A 170 -14.87 1.84 -45.71
CA GLU A 170 -14.72 3.24 -46.13
C GLU A 170 -15.53 4.20 -45.24
N GLU A 171 -16.73 3.80 -44.85
CA GLU A 171 -17.60 4.58 -43.97
C GLU A 171 -17.00 4.64 -42.55
N TYR A 172 -16.54 3.51 -42.01
CA TYR A 172 -15.82 3.52 -40.72
C TYR A 172 -14.52 4.33 -40.78
N PHE A 173 -13.72 4.20 -41.84
CA PHE A 173 -12.53 5.04 -42.04
C PHE A 173 -12.88 6.54 -41.99
N THR A 174 -14.00 6.92 -42.61
CA THR A 174 -14.47 8.31 -42.61
C THR A 174 -14.85 8.77 -41.20
N ILE A 175 -15.53 7.92 -40.41
CA ILE A 175 -15.85 8.20 -39.01
C ILE A 175 -14.55 8.34 -38.21
N LEU A 176 -13.69 7.32 -38.22
CA LEU A 176 -12.42 7.29 -37.49
C LEU A 176 -11.58 8.54 -37.76
N LYS A 177 -11.39 8.89 -39.02
CA LYS A 177 -10.67 10.09 -39.43
C LYS A 177 -11.32 11.37 -38.91
N THR A 178 -12.63 11.51 -39.08
CA THR A 178 -13.37 12.71 -38.65
C THR A 178 -13.30 12.89 -37.15
N THR A 179 -13.48 11.81 -36.38
CA THR A 179 -13.42 11.81 -34.92
C THR A 179 -12.00 12.10 -34.43
N TYR A 180 -10.97 11.47 -35.02
CA TYR A 180 -9.57 11.74 -34.68
C TYR A 180 -9.20 13.20 -34.89
N GLU A 181 -9.51 13.78 -36.06
CA GLU A 181 -9.24 15.18 -36.35
C GLU A 181 -9.99 16.12 -35.41
N ALA A 182 -11.22 15.79 -35.02
CA ALA A 182 -12.00 16.56 -34.06
C ALA A 182 -11.38 16.54 -32.66
N ILE A 183 -10.98 15.35 -32.18
CA ILE A 183 -10.34 15.16 -30.88
C ILE A 183 -9.03 15.94 -30.84
N LYS A 184 -8.14 15.77 -31.83
CA LYS A 184 -6.84 16.46 -31.87
C LYS A 184 -6.95 17.98 -32.04
N GLU A 185 -8.04 18.47 -32.62
CA GLU A 185 -8.31 19.91 -32.76
C GLU A 185 -8.74 20.54 -31.43
N ALA A 186 -9.45 19.80 -30.58
CA ALA A 186 -9.82 20.24 -29.23
C ALA A 186 -8.67 20.00 -28.24
N ASP A 187 -8.19 18.76 -28.15
CA ASP A 187 -7.09 18.34 -27.27
C ASP A 187 -5.96 17.65 -28.08
N PRO A 188 -4.86 18.36 -28.37
CA PRO A 188 -3.70 17.78 -29.07
C PRO A 188 -2.99 16.64 -28.30
N GLU A 189 -3.13 16.58 -26.97
CA GLU A 189 -2.46 15.60 -26.11
C GLU A 189 -3.24 14.30 -25.97
N ALA A 190 -4.57 14.34 -26.14
CA ALA A 190 -5.46 13.17 -26.09
C ALA A 190 -5.02 12.04 -27.03
N LYS A 191 -5.25 10.79 -26.63
CA LYS A 191 -4.99 9.58 -27.41
C LYS A 191 -6.28 9.00 -27.97
N VAL A 192 -6.21 8.52 -29.20
CA VAL A 192 -7.35 7.93 -29.90
C VAL A 192 -7.13 6.43 -30.12
N LEU A 193 -8.09 5.61 -29.72
CA LEU A 193 -8.14 4.18 -29.98
C LEU A 193 -9.05 3.91 -31.18
N ASN A 194 -8.71 2.93 -32.02
CA ASN A 194 -9.69 2.36 -32.94
C ASN A 194 -10.78 1.59 -32.17
N ALA A 195 -11.84 1.20 -32.88
CA ALA A 195 -12.91 0.41 -32.28
C ALA A 195 -12.36 -0.88 -31.69
N GLY A 196 -12.85 -1.27 -30.51
CA GLY A 196 -12.61 -2.59 -29.94
C GLY A 196 -12.85 -3.70 -30.96
N ILE A 197 -11.77 -4.34 -31.43
CA ILE A 197 -11.89 -5.41 -32.41
C ILE A 197 -12.30 -6.67 -31.67
N ALA A 198 -13.50 -7.19 -31.96
CA ALA A 198 -14.01 -8.37 -31.30
C ALA A 198 -13.14 -9.61 -31.50
N ASP A 199 -12.84 -9.96 -32.76
CA ASP A 199 -12.04 -11.15 -33.06
C ASP A 199 -11.42 -11.07 -34.47
N MET A 200 -10.08 -11.05 -34.51
CA MET A 200 -9.31 -10.95 -35.76
C MET A 200 -9.34 -12.22 -36.62
N THR A 201 -9.88 -13.31 -36.10
CA THR A 201 -9.95 -14.62 -36.77
C THR A 201 -11.31 -14.90 -37.41
N ILE A 202 -12.30 -14.02 -37.25
CA ILE A 202 -13.62 -14.18 -37.86
C ILE A 202 -13.48 -14.20 -39.40
N GLY A 203 -13.71 -15.37 -39.98
CA GLY A 203 -13.76 -15.60 -41.43
C GLY A 203 -15.15 -15.36 -42.03
N ASN A 204 -15.26 -15.52 -43.36
CA ASN A 204 -16.50 -15.39 -44.14
C ASN A 204 -17.46 -16.58 -43.95
N GLU A 205 -17.88 -16.84 -42.72
CA GLU A 205 -18.99 -17.74 -42.47
C GLU A 205 -20.29 -17.00 -42.84
N SER A 206 -21.06 -17.57 -43.78
CA SER A 206 -22.38 -17.08 -44.21
C SER A 206 -22.45 -15.73 -44.95
N GLY A 207 -21.37 -15.25 -45.58
CA GLY A 207 -21.40 -14.02 -46.40
C GLY A 207 -21.07 -12.73 -45.64
N VAL A 208 -20.47 -12.85 -44.44
CA VAL A 208 -19.98 -11.74 -43.62
C VAL A 208 -18.59 -11.30 -44.11
N ILE A 209 -18.32 -9.99 -44.08
CA ILE A 209 -16.98 -9.45 -44.40
C ILE A 209 -15.99 -9.99 -43.37
N GLU A 210 -14.88 -10.59 -43.83
CA GLU A 210 -13.80 -11.05 -42.96
C GLU A 210 -13.21 -9.86 -42.20
N CYS A 211 -13.03 -9.98 -40.88
CA CYS A 211 -12.55 -8.86 -40.05
C CYS A 211 -11.19 -8.33 -40.55
N LYS A 212 -10.31 -9.23 -41.01
CA LYS A 212 -9.04 -8.88 -41.66
C LYS A 212 -9.23 -8.07 -42.93
N ASP A 213 -10.16 -8.43 -43.80
CA ASP A 213 -10.42 -7.69 -45.04
C ASP A 213 -10.95 -6.28 -44.73
N PHE A 214 -11.84 -6.16 -43.75
CA PHE A 214 -12.39 -4.88 -43.30
C PHE A 214 -11.29 -3.93 -42.82
N TYR A 215 -10.42 -4.39 -41.92
CA TYR A 215 -9.32 -3.56 -41.39
C TYR A 215 -8.16 -3.39 -42.37
N SER A 216 -7.87 -4.37 -43.23
CA SER A 216 -6.90 -4.20 -44.32
C SER A 216 -7.32 -3.05 -45.21
N LYS A 217 -8.62 -2.99 -45.55
CA LYS A 217 -9.18 -1.90 -46.34
C LYS A 217 -9.03 -0.54 -45.66
N ILE A 218 -9.26 -0.46 -44.35
CA ILE A 218 -9.06 0.77 -43.57
C ILE A 218 -7.59 1.21 -43.61
N PHE A 219 -6.64 0.28 -43.44
CA PHE A 219 -5.21 0.59 -43.49
C PHE A 219 -4.75 1.00 -44.90
N GLU A 220 -5.28 0.39 -45.96
CA GLU A 220 -5.04 0.82 -47.36
C GLU A 220 -5.51 2.26 -47.61
N LEU A 221 -6.56 2.71 -46.92
CA LEU A 221 -7.08 4.09 -46.99
C LEU A 221 -6.26 5.09 -46.14
N GLY A 222 -5.27 4.60 -45.38
CA GLY A 222 -4.47 5.42 -44.47
C GLY A 222 -5.01 5.47 -43.03
N GLY A 223 -5.90 4.57 -42.64
CA GLY A 223 -6.52 4.56 -41.31
C GLY A 223 -5.54 4.43 -40.14
N ALA A 224 -4.35 3.86 -40.37
CA ALA A 224 -3.29 3.76 -39.36
C ALA A 224 -2.77 5.12 -38.84
N ASP A 225 -3.00 6.21 -39.59
CA ASP A 225 -2.63 7.57 -39.19
C ASP A 225 -3.68 8.23 -38.27
N TYR A 226 -4.87 7.64 -38.13
CA TYR A 226 -6.02 8.22 -37.41
C TYR A 226 -6.38 7.45 -36.13
N PHE A 227 -5.41 6.73 -35.56
CA PHE A 227 -5.45 6.27 -34.18
C PHE A 227 -4.03 6.21 -33.61
N ASP A 228 -3.92 6.36 -32.30
CA ASP A 228 -2.66 6.33 -31.56
C ASP A 228 -2.42 4.96 -30.93
N ILE A 229 -3.49 4.24 -30.59
CA ILE A 229 -3.45 2.96 -29.86
C ILE A 229 -4.33 1.93 -30.59
N ALA A 230 -3.77 0.75 -30.85
CA ALA A 230 -4.44 -0.37 -31.49
C ALA A 230 -5.25 -1.16 -30.45
N ASN A 231 -6.57 -1.14 -30.58
CA ASN A 231 -7.47 -1.80 -29.65
C ASN A 231 -7.98 -3.14 -30.17
N ILE A 232 -8.01 -4.15 -29.30
CA ILE A 232 -8.46 -5.53 -29.54
C ILE A 232 -9.18 -6.07 -28.31
N HIS A 233 -10.13 -6.96 -28.52
CA HIS A 233 -10.78 -7.73 -27.45
C HIS A 233 -10.17 -9.14 -27.37
N TRP A 234 -10.34 -9.77 -26.20
CA TRP A 234 -9.99 -11.16 -25.89
C TRP A 234 -8.52 -11.57 -26.12
N MET A 235 -7.92 -12.19 -25.12
CA MET A 235 -6.53 -12.63 -25.15
C MET A 235 -6.16 -13.55 -26.33
N TYR A 236 -7.06 -14.44 -26.74
CA TYR A 236 -6.75 -15.50 -27.70
C TYR A 236 -6.56 -14.97 -29.13
N ASN A 237 -6.92 -13.71 -29.38
CA ASN A 237 -6.71 -13.05 -30.66
C ASN A 237 -5.45 -12.18 -30.72
N LEU A 238 -4.80 -11.91 -29.59
CA LEU A 238 -3.73 -10.93 -29.50
C LEU A 238 -2.54 -11.25 -30.42
N GLU A 239 -2.10 -12.52 -30.48
CA GLU A 239 -1.00 -12.91 -31.37
C GLU A 239 -1.33 -12.66 -32.85
N GLU A 240 -2.54 -13.03 -33.26
CA GLU A 240 -2.96 -12.90 -34.65
C GLU A 240 -3.15 -11.43 -35.02
N PHE A 241 -3.68 -10.63 -34.07
CA PHE A 241 -3.76 -9.19 -34.23
C PHE A 241 -2.38 -8.55 -34.37
N LYS A 242 -1.41 -8.93 -33.53
CA LYS A 242 -0.03 -8.44 -33.63
C LYS A 242 0.60 -8.80 -34.98
N LYS A 243 0.41 -10.03 -35.46
CA LYS A 243 0.85 -10.47 -36.81
C LYS A 243 0.19 -9.65 -37.92
N PHE A 244 -1.10 -9.35 -37.77
CA PHE A 244 -1.87 -8.55 -38.72
C PHE A 244 -1.43 -7.08 -38.77
N LEU A 245 -1.17 -6.44 -37.63
CA LEU A 245 -0.60 -5.09 -37.59
C LEU A 245 0.78 -5.05 -38.25
N ALA A 246 1.63 -6.03 -37.93
CA ALA A 246 2.97 -6.15 -38.50
C ALA A 246 2.94 -6.33 -40.04
N SER A 247 1.99 -7.11 -40.57
CA SER A 247 1.86 -7.30 -42.02
C SER A 247 1.46 -6.03 -42.78
N HIS A 248 0.89 -5.04 -42.07
CA HIS A 248 0.54 -3.72 -42.59
C HIS A 248 1.53 -2.61 -42.20
N ASN A 249 2.67 -2.96 -41.59
CA ASN A 249 3.66 -2.01 -41.05
C ASN A 249 3.09 -1.05 -40.00
N VAL A 250 2.11 -1.49 -39.21
CA VAL A 250 1.53 -0.73 -38.10
C VAL A 250 2.27 -1.11 -36.82
N THR A 251 2.90 -0.13 -36.16
CA THR A 251 3.72 -0.33 -34.95
C THR A 251 3.14 0.41 -33.73
N LYS A 252 1.82 0.51 -33.66
CA LYS A 252 1.11 1.22 -32.60
C LYS A 252 1.09 0.36 -31.31
N PRO A 253 1.11 0.98 -30.12
CA PRO A 253 0.78 0.31 -28.86
C PRO A 253 -0.48 -0.52 -28.96
N ILE A 254 -0.53 -1.69 -28.31
CA ILE A 254 -1.70 -2.56 -28.31
C ILE A 254 -2.33 -2.56 -26.92
N TRP A 255 -3.62 -2.24 -26.84
CA TRP A 255 -4.40 -2.33 -25.61
C TRP A 255 -5.47 -3.40 -25.76
N ILE A 256 -5.71 -4.15 -24.68
CA ILE A 256 -6.88 -5.03 -24.55
C ILE A 256 -7.89 -4.29 -23.69
N THR A 257 -8.94 -3.75 -24.30
CA THR A 257 -9.94 -2.95 -23.57
C THR A 257 -11.21 -3.74 -23.23
N GLU A 258 -11.28 -5.01 -23.62
CA GLU A 258 -12.34 -5.93 -23.21
C GLU A 258 -11.81 -7.36 -23.24
N ALA A 259 -11.71 -7.99 -22.08
CA ALA A 259 -11.34 -9.39 -21.98
C ALA A 259 -11.98 -10.05 -20.75
N ASP A 260 -12.30 -11.33 -20.93
CA ASP A 260 -12.66 -12.23 -19.83
C ASP A 260 -11.52 -13.22 -19.62
N PHE A 261 -10.94 -13.19 -18.42
CA PHE A 261 -9.86 -14.09 -18.03
C PHE A 261 -10.34 -15.33 -17.27
N ILE A 262 -11.64 -15.42 -16.98
CA ILE A 262 -12.26 -16.44 -16.14
C ILE A 262 -12.63 -17.66 -16.97
N TYR A 263 -13.22 -17.45 -18.15
CA TYR A 263 -13.76 -18.54 -18.94
C TYR A 263 -12.88 -18.93 -20.13
N ASN A 264 -12.73 -20.23 -20.34
CA ASN A 264 -12.13 -20.77 -21.55
C ASN A 264 -13.20 -20.96 -22.63
N TYR A 265 -13.43 -19.91 -23.42
CA TYR A 265 -14.40 -19.93 -24.52
C TYR A 265 -14.03 -20.92 -25.64
N THR A 266 -12.74 -21.19 -25.84
CA THR A 266 -12.28 -22.20 -26.80
C THR A 266 -12.54 -23.64 -26.34
N ALA A 267 -12.76 -23.84 -25.04
CA ALA A 267 -13.10 -25.12 -24.41
C ALA A 267 -14.57 -25.21 -23.97
N GLY A 268 -15.47 -24.43 -24.59
CA GLY A 268 -16.91 -24.50 -24.30
C GLY A 268 -17.36 -23.73 -23.06
N GLY A 269 -16.59 -22.73 -22.62
CA GLY A 269 -16.95 -21.84 -21.50
C GLY A 269 -16.69 -22.44 -20.12
N VAL A 270 -15.72 -23.34 -19.99
CA VAL A 270 -15.30 -23.89 -18.69
C VAL A 270 -14.49 -22.83 -17.94
N MET A 271 -14.74 -22.69 -16.63
CA MET A 271 -14.01 -21.78 -15.75
C MET A 271 -12.56 -22.25 -15.56
N LYS A 272 -11.61 -21.33 -15.70
CA LYS A 272 -10.18 -21.55 -15.48
C LYS A 272 -9.85 -21.59 -13.99
N SER A 273 -8.71 -22.20 -13.66
CA SER A 273 -8.13 -22.02 -12.33
C SER A 273 -7.62 -20.56 -12.16
N PRO A 274 -7.48 -20.08 -10.91
CA PRO A 274 -6.88 -18.77 -10.66
C PRO A 274 -5.48 -18.61 -11.27
N GLU A 275 -4.65 -19.65 -11.20
CA GLU A 275 -3.31 -19.64 -11.80
C GLU A 275 -3.36 -19.54 -13.32
N GLU A 276 -4.23 -20.31 -13.99
CA GLU A 276 -4.41 -20.27 -15.44
C GLU A 276 -4.82 -18.87 -15.91
N ALA A 277 -5.75 -18.23 -15.20
CA ALA A 277 -6.20 -16.88 -15.50
C ALA A 277 -5.08 -15.83 -15.38
N VAL A 278 -4.29 -15.89 -14.31
CA VAL A 278 -3.12 -15.00 -14.10
C VAL A 278 -2.05 -15.24 -15.16
N ILE A 279 -1.75 -16.50 -15.50
CA ILE A 279 -0.78 -16.85 -16.53
C ILE A 279 -1.19 -16.25 -17.87
N ASP A 280 -2.47 -16.32 -18.25
CA ASP A 280 -2.97 -15.75 -19.50
C ASP A 280 -2.77 -14.23 -19.56
N VAL A 281 -2.95 -13.52 -18.44
CA VAL A 281 -2.66 -12.08 -18.35
C VAL A 281 -1.17 -11.81 -18.57
N ILE A 282 -0.28 -12.56 -17.91
CA ILE A 282 1.18 -12.42 -18.08
C ILE A 282 1.59 -12.67 -19.53
N ARG A 283 0.98 -13.67 -20.19
CA ARG A 283 1.22 -13.96 -21.61
C ARG A 283 0.75 -12.83 -22.52
N CYS A 284 -0.32 -12.13 -22.20
CA CYS A 284 -0.74 -10.96 -22.96
C CYS A 284 0.34 -9.86 -22.97
N PHE A 285 0.96 -9.60 -21.81
CA PHE A 285 2.08 -8.66 -21.74
C PHE A 285 3.33 -9.19 -22.49
N GLU A 286 3.65 -10.49 -22.40
CA GLU A 286 4.74 -11.11 -23.19
C GLU A 286 4.53 -10.92 -24.70
N ILE A 287 3.30 -11.10 -25.17
CA ILE A 287 2.94 -10.90 -26.58
C ILE A 287 3.01 -9.41 -26.94
N GLY A 288 2.84 -8.49 -25.99
CA GLY A 288 3.05 -7.05 -26.19
C GLY A 288 1.81 -6.18 -26.03
N ALA A 289 0.80 -6.63 -25.29
CA ALA A 289 -0.21 -5.72 -24.76
C ALA A 289 0.46 -4.74 -23.76
N GLU A 290 0.06 -3.47 -23.76
CA GLU A 290 0.58 -2.48 -22.82
C GLU A 290 -0.35 -2.24 -21.62
N LYS A 291 -1.66 -2.37 -21.85
CA LYS A 291 -2.72 -2.22 -20.84
C LYS A 291 -3.84 -3.21 -21.10
N ILE A 292 -4.43 -3.69 -20.01
CA ILE A 292 -5.48 -4.71 -20.02
C ILE A 292 -6.62 -4.26 -19.11
N THR A 293 -7.82 -4.15 -19.66
CA THR A 293 -9.05 -3.98 -18.87
C THR A 293 -9.92 -5.25 -18.93
N GLY A 294 -10.96 -5.29 -18.11
CA GLY A 294 -11.76 -6.51 -17.91
C GLY A 294 -11.28 -7.37 -16.74
N ILE A 295 -10.27 -6.90 -16.00
CA ILE A 295 -9.94 -7.47 -14.69
C ILE A 295 -11.09 -7.12 -13.73
N GLY A 296 -11.72 -8.15 -13.16
CA GLY A 296 -12.88 -7.98 -12.30
C GLY A 296 -14.16 -7.53 -13.02
N ALA A 297 -14.32 -7.85 -14.30
CA ALA A 297 -15.56 -7.58 -15.03
C ALA A 297 -16.79 -8.21 -14.32
N PRO A 298 -17.90 -7.47 -14.16
CA PRO A 298 -19.05 -7.89 -13.37
C PRO A 298 -19.91 -8.84 -14.20
N VAL A 299 -19.80 -10.15 -13.96
CA VAL A 299 -20.78 -11.12 -14.46
C VAL A 299 -21.41 -11.88 -13.29
N GLU A 300 -21.95 -11.13 -12.33
CA GLU A 300 -22.86 -11.52 -11.21
C GLU A 300 -22.33 -11.29 -9.78
N GLU A 301 -23.27 -11.05 -8.87
CA GLU A 301 -23.13 -11.04 -7.40
C GLU A 301 -22.51 -12.34 -6.82
N CYS A 302 -22.26 -13.35 -7.64
CA CYS A 302 -21.74 -14.67 -7.25
C CYS A 302 -20.21 -14.74 -7.12
N TYR A 303 -19.47 -13.66 -7.43
CA TYR A 303 -17.99 -13.66 -7.41
C TYR A 303 -17.35 -13.22 -6.09
N LEU A 304 -18.09 -12.53 -5.21
CA LEU A 304 -17.56 -12.01 -3.95
C LEU A 304 -17.12 -13.17 -3.04
N GLY A 305 -15.81 -13.28 -2.78
CA GLY A 305 -15.19 -14.33 -1.96
C GLY A 305 -14.69 -15.57 -2.72
N MET A 306 -14.69 -15.56 -4.06
CA MET A 306 -14.09 -16.64 -4.85
C MET A 306 -12.56 -16.55 -4.85
N PRO A 307 -11.83 -17.69 -4.92
CA PRO A 307 -10.36 -17.73 -5.00
C PRO A 307 -9.76 -16.86 -6.12
N MET A 308 -10.51 -16.66 -7.21
CA MET A 308 -10.08 -15.85 -8.35
C MET A 308 -9.97 -14.35 -8.04
N CYS A 309 -10.80 -13.81 -7.15
CA CYS A 309 -10.71 -12.40 -6.74
C CYS A 309 -9.39 -12.13 -5.99
N TYR A 310 -9.00 -13.03 -5.07
CA TYR A 310 -7.72 -12.94 -4.39
C TYR A 310 -6.55 -13.08 -5.35
N ALA A 311 -6.65 -13.94 -6.36
CA ALA A 311 -5.62 -14.07 -7.37
C ALA A 311 -5.40 -12.81 -8.21
N PHE A 312 -6.49 -12.17 -8.65
CA PHE A 312 -6.37 -10.88 -9.33
C PHE A 312 -5.94 -9.76 -8.38
N LYS A 313 -6.31 -9.80 -7.10
CA LYS A 313 -5.80 -8.89 -6.07
C LYS A 313 -4.30 -8.95 -5.99
N THR A 314 -3.76 -10.11 -5.70
CA THR A 314 -2.32 -10.32 -5.62
C THR A 314 -1.63 -9.95 -6.93
N MET A 315 -2.19 -10.34 -8.08
CA MET A 315 -1.59 -9.98 -9.38
C MET A 315 -1.53 -8.46 -9.60
N VAL A 316 -2.62 -7.74 -9.32
CA VAL A 316 -2.68 -6.28 -9.47
C VAL A 316 -1.72 -5.64 -8.47
N GLU A 317 -1.76 -6.00 -7.19
CA GLU A 317 -0.85 -5.47 -6.17
C GLU A 317 0.63 -5.68 -6.54
N LYS A 318 0.97 -6.85 -7.10
CA LYS A 318 2.35 -7.20 -7.44
C LYS A 318 2.83 -6.64 -8.77
N LEU A 319 1.94 -6.46 -9.75
CA LEU A 319 2.34 -6.15 -11.13
C LEU A 319 1.83 -4.81 -11.65
N ASN A 320 0.87 -4.16 -11.00
CA ASN A 320 0.40 -2.87 -11.46
C ASN A 320 1.56 -1.86 -11.45
N TYR A 321 1.59 -0.95 -12.42
CA TYR A 321 2.65 0.05 -12.60
C TYR A 321 4.05 -0.48 -12.96
N PHE A 322 4.21 -1.73 -13.41
CA PHE A 322 5.52 -2.15 -13.95
C PHE A 322 5.93 -1.26 -15.14
N GLU A 323 7.19 -0.86 -15.19
CA GLU A 323 7.76 -0.08 -16.30
C GLU A 323 8.04 -0.97 -17.51
N TYR A 324 8.70 -2.10 -17.25
CA TYR A 324 8.99 -3.12 -18.24
C TYR A 324 8.95 -4.52 -17.65
N MET A 325 8.85 -5.50 -18.55
CA MET A 325 8.94 -6.92 -18.22
C MET A 325 10.05 -7.60 -19.03
N GLU A 326 10.66 -8.61 -18.46
CA GLU A 326 11.64 -9.47 -19.10
C GLU A 326 11.22 -10.94 -18.95
N LYS A 327 11.25 -11.68 -20.05
CA LYS A 327 11.07 -13.14 -20.01
C LYS A 327 12.40 -13.80 -19.69
N ILE A 328 12.50 -14.41 -18.52
CA ILE A 328 13.69 -15.14 -18.07
C ILE A 328 13.67 -16.59 -18.58
N SER A 329 12.51 -17.24 -18.49
CA SER A 329 12.26 -18.57 -19.05
C SER A 329 10.80 -18.70 -19.48
N ASP A 330 10.37 -19.86 -19.99
CA ASP A 330 8.98 -20.04 -20.41
C ASP A 330 7.97 -19.82 -19.27
N ASN A 331 8.35 -20.09 -18.02
CA ASN A 331 7.50 -19.93 -16.85
C ASN A 331 8.12 -19.03 -15.75
N CYS A 332 9.00 -18.11 -16.14
CA CYS A 332 9.62 -17.15 -15.23
C CYS A 332 9.72 -15.79 -15.92
N TYR A 333 9.05 -14.79 -15.33
CA TYR A 333 8.96 -13.43 -15.84
C TYR A 333 9.38 -12.47 -14.73
N LYS A 334 10.19 -11.49 -15.10
CA LYS A 334 10.66 -10.42 -14.22
C LYS A 334 9.95 -9.13 -14.59
N PHE A 335 9.27 -8.54 -13.62
CA PHE A 335 8.60 -7.26 -13.72
C PHE A 335 9.38 -6.24 -12.89
N VAL A 336 9.64 -5.08 -13.46
CA VAL A 336 10.44 -4.03 -12.83
C VAL A 336 9.66 -2.73 -12.78
N ASN A 337 9.66 -2.12 -11.60
CA ASN A 337 9.24 -0.75 -11.31
C ASN A 337 10.39 -0.06 -10.54
N ASP A 338 10.40 1.26 -10.48
CA ASP A 338 11.40 2.12 -9.79
C ASP A 338 11.78 1.60 -8.40
N ASN A 339 10.82 1.05 -7.65
CA ASN A 339 11.01 0.68 -6.24
C ASN A 339 10.90 -0.82 -5.96
N ARG A 340 10.55 -1.65 -6.95
CA ARG A 340 10.29 -3.08 -6.73
C ARG A 340 10.61 -3.91 -7.96
N ILE A 341 11.28 -5.04 -7.74
CA ILE A 341 11.40 -6.11 -8.71
C ILE A 341 10.51 -7.26 -8.25
N THR A 342 9.63 -7.73 -9.13
CA THR A 342 8.78 -8.89 -8.88
C THR A 342 9.01 -9.95 -9.94
N TYR A 343 9.34 -11.16 -9.52
CA TYR A 343 9.35 -12.34 -10.36
C TYR A 343 8.03 -13.07 -10.23
N VAL A 344 7.45 -13.45 -11.36
CA VAL A 344 6.32 -14.39 -11.41
C VAL A 344 6.83 -15.69 -11.98
N ILE A 345 6.78 -16.73 -11.15
CA ILE A 345 7.33 -18.05 -11.45
C ILE A 345 6.24 -19.09 -11.27
N TRP A 346 6.14 -20.04 -12.20
CA TRP A 346 5.29 -21.20 -12.00
C TRP A 346 5.89 -22.49 -12.52
N ASN A 347 5.80 -23.57 -11.73
CA ASN A 347 6.29 -24.90 -12.12
C ASN A 347 7.69 -24.84 -12.76
N SER A 348 8.60 -24.08 -12.13
CA SER A 348 9.91 -23.75 -12.69
C SER A 348 10.98 -23.63 -11.62
N SER A 349 12.23 -23.79 -12.05
CA SER A 349 13.38 -23.55 -11.18
C SER A 349 13.65 -22.06 -11.00
N LEU A 350 14.11 -21.68 -9.80
CA LEU A 350 14.50 -20.31 -9.51
C LEU A 350 15.69 -19.90 -10.41
N PRO A 351 15.69 -18.70 -11.00
CA PRO A 351 16.87 -18.14 -11.62
C PRO A 351 17.94 -17.83 -10.57
N GLU A 352 19.23 -17.94 -10.94
CA GLU A 352 20.37 -17.74 -10.03
C GLU A 352 20.38 -16.36 -9.35
N GLU A 353 19.84 -15.33 -10.01
CA GLU A 353 19.70 -13.98 -9.44
C GLU A 353 18.74 -13.93 -8.24
N ILE A 354 17.73 -14.81 -8.19
CA ILE A 354 16.84 -14.94 -7.02
C ILE A 354 17.55 -15.73 -5.92
N LYS A 355 18.16 -16.88 -6.27
CA LYS A 355 18.81 -17.78 -5.29
C LYS A 355 19.84 -17.05 -4.42
N THR A 356 20.59 -16.14 -5.03
CA THR A 356 21.64 -15.37 -4.35
C THR A 356 21.10 -14.20 -3.51
N ASN A 357 19.80 -13.89 -3.59
CA ASN A 357 19.18 -12.73 -2.93
C ASN A 357 17.86 -13.07 -2.20
N LEU A 358 17.55 -14.35 -1.97
CA LEU A 358 16.30 -14.80 -1.35
C LEU A 358 16.04 -14.15 0.03
N SER A 359 17.08 -13.90 0.83
CA SER A 359 16.96 -13.26 2.15
C SER A 359 16.38 -11.84 2.11
N ASN A 360 16.48 -11.16 0.96
CA ASN A 360 15.96 -9.80 0.74
C ASN A 360 14.68 -9.80 -0.09
N MET A 361 14.07 -10.97 -0.28
CA MET A 361 12.83 -11.13 -1.04
C MET A 361 11.71 -11.65 -0.15
N VAL A 362 10.48 -11.44 -0.62
CA VAL A 362 9.25 -11.97 -0.05
C VAL A 362 8.58 -12.79 -1.13
N ALA A 363 8.18 -14.01 -0.80
CA ALA A 363 7.45 -14.88 -1.69
C ALA A 363 6.01 -15.06 -1.20
N VAL A 364 5.05 -14.92 -2.12
CA VAL A 364 3.64 -15.19 -1.87
C VAL A 364 3.05 -16.06 -2.97
N ASP A 365 2.11 -16.93 -2.62
CA ASP A 365 1.36 -17.74 -3.58
C ASP A 365 0.42 -16.88 -4.45
N VAL A 366 -0.29 -17.53 -5.37
CA VAL A 366 -1.26 -16.86 -6.25
C VAL A 366 -2.33 -16.08 -5.47
N TYR A 367 -2.66 -16.46 -4.23
CA TYR A 367 -3.68 -15.85 -3.40
C TYR A 367 -3.15 -14.79 -2.43
N GLY A 368 -1.82 -14.57 -2.40
CA GLY A 368 -1.17 -13.60 -1.52
C GLY A 368 -0.71 -14.16 -0.16
N ASN A 369 -0.79 -15.48 0.06
CA ASN A 369 -0.28 -16.09 1.29
C ASN A 369 1.24 -16.21 1.21
N PHE A 370 1.94 -15.91 2.30
CA PHE A 370 3.39 -16.11 2.36
C PHE A 370 3.76 -17.58 2.15
N VAL A 371 4.78 -17.79 1.33
CA VAL A 371 5.36 -19.12 1.10
C VAL A 371 6.85 -19.09 1.36
N GLU A 372 7.34 -20.08 2.08
CA GLU A 372 8.78 -20.29 2.26
C GLU A 372 9.33 -21.04 1.04
N ILE A 373 10.45 -20.55 0.50
CA ILE A 373 11.11 -21.17 -0.65
C ILE A 373 12.32 -21.95 -0.12
N GLU A 374 12.11 -23.23 0.16
CA GLU A 374 13.14 -24.13 0.68
C GLU A 374 13.97 -24.79 -0.44
N ASP A 375 13.37 -24.97 -1.62
CA ASP A 375 13.94 -25.67 -2.76
C ASP A 375 14.22 -24.74 -3.95
N ASP A 376 15.12 -25.19 -4.84
CA ASP A 376 15.44 -24.52 -6.11
C ASP A 376 14.28 -24.56 -7.14
N PHE A 377 13.13 -25.14 -6.79
CA PHE A 377 11.96 -25.33 -7.66
C PHE A 377 10.69 -24.88 -6.96
N VAL A 378 9.85 -24.15 -7.70
CA VAL A 378 8.54 -23.69 -7.25
C VAL A 378 7.45 -24.51 -7.93
N ASP A 379 6.55 -25.10 -7.13
CA ASP A 379 5.31 -25.75 -7.58
C ASP A 379 4.15 -24.76 -7.50
N GLY A 380 3.27 -24.74 -8.51
CA GLY A 380 2.22 -23.72 -8.63
C GLY A 380 2.78 -22.32 -8.98
N LEU A 381 1.94 -21.29 -8.95
CA LEU A 381 2.33 -19.90 -9.25
C LEU A 381 2.69 -19.13 -7.98
N VAL A 382 3.88 -18.53 -7.97
CA VAL A 382 4.42 -17.71 -6.87
C VAL A 382 4.94 -16.38 -7.40
N TYR A 383 4.66 -15.32 -6.63
CA TYR A 383 5.27 -14.00 -6.78
C TYR A 383 6.44 -13.88 -5.82
N ILE A 384 7.65 -13.61 -6.32
CA ILE A 384 8.84 -13.35 -5.51
C ILE A 384 9.25 -11.91 -5.73
N SER A 385 9.05 -11.06 -4.74
CA SER A 385 9.34 -9.63 -4.83
C SER A 385 10.50 -9.23 -3.95
N THR A 386 11.28 -8.23 -4.36
CA THR A 386 12.17 -7.53 -3.43
C THR A 386 11.34 -6.96 -2.28
N LYS A 387 11.84 -7.08 -1.04
CA LYS A 387 11.26 -6.37 0.11
C LYS A 387 11.13 -4.89 -0.23
N GLU A 388 10.04 -4.25 0.22
CA GLU A 388 9.88 -2.81 0.02
C GLU A 388 11.11 -2.09 0.53
N LYS A 389 11.71 -1.25 -0.33
CA LYS A 389 12.80 -0.38 0.08
C LYS A 389 12.19 0.77 0.85
N ILE A 390 12.25 0.71 2.17
CA ILE A 390 11.82 1.79 3.05
C ILE A 390 12.82 2.95 2.89
N GLU A 391 12.48 3.92 2.04
CA GLU A 391 13.34 5.07 1.73
C GLU A 391 12.84 6.33 2.42
N VAL A 392 13.69 6.90 3.27
CA VAL A 392 13.36 8.08 4.08
C VAL A 392 13.45 9.36 3.24
N ASP A 393 12.33 10.06 3.08
CA ASP A 393 12.28 11.38 2.44
C ASP A 393 12.40 12.50 3.49
N LEU A 394 13.60 13.08 3.62
CA LEU A 394 13.87 14.18 4.56
C LEU A 394 12.99 15.42 4.34
N SER A 395 12.38 15.60 3.17
CA SER A 395 11.48 16.73 2.93
C SER A 395 10.14 16.59 3.67
N LYS A 396 9.72 15.35 3.97
CA LYS A 396 8.48 15.04 4.69
C LYS A 396 8.66 15.00 6.21
N VAL A 397 9.90 14.89 6.70
CA VAL A 397 10.21 14.84 8.13
C VAL A 397 10.10 16.25 8.75
N PRO A 398 9.25 16.48 9.76
CA PRO A 398 9.18 17.78 10.45
C PRO A 398 10.47 18.09 11.23
N GLU A 399 10.84 19.36 11.33
CA GLU A 399 11.95 19.82 12.18
C GLU A 399 11.45 20.17 13.59
N VAL A 400 11.93 19.44 14.60
CA VAL A 400 11.59 19.63 16.00
C VAL A 400 12.81 20.20 16.72
N ASN A 401 12.63 21.36 17.36
CA ASN A 401 13.68 21.95 18.19
C ASN A 401 13.64 21.34 19.60
N ARG A 402 14.28 20.19 19.75
CA ARG A 402 14.47 19.45 21.01
C ARG A 402 15.98 19.31 21.25
N SER A 403 16.43 19.22 22.50
CA SER A 403 17.81 18.81 22.82
C SER A 403 17.93 17.28 22.91
N TYR A 404 19.16 16.77 22.83
CA TYR A 404 19.42 15.35 23.06
C TYR A 404 18.97 14.93 24.48
N GLU A 405 19.26 15.73 25.50
CA GLU A 405 18.87 15.45 26.89
C GLU A 405 17.35 15.48 27.10
N GLU A 406 16.65 16.39 26.42
CA GLU A 406 15.18 16.43 26.43
C GLU A 406 14.59 15.16 25.78
N ALA A 407 15.14 14.71 24.65
CA ALA A 407 14.70 13.48 24.02
C ALA A 407 15.01 12.23 24.88
N LEU A 408 16.19 12.21 25.51
CA LEU A 408 16.68 11.11 26.36
C LEU A 408 15.80 10.92 27.60
N ALA A 409 15.25 12.00 28.14
CA ALA A 409 14.36 11.98 29.30
C ALA A 409 12.97 11.39 29.00
N GLY A 410 12.55 11.35 27.73
CA GLY A 410 11.25 10.84 27.33
C GLY A 410 11.12 9.32 27.53
N ARG A 411 9.87 8.88 27.72
CA ARG A 411 9.50 7.52 28.14
C ARG A 411 8.79 6.73 27.03
N PHE A 412 8.48 7.39 25.91
CA PHE A 412 7.63 6.85 24.86
C PHE A 412 8.36 6.80 23.52
N GLY A 413 8.22 5.67 22.83
CA GLY A 413 8.86 5.41 21.55
C GLY A 413 7.92 5.02 20.42
N ALA A 414 8.49 4.86 19.23
CA ALA A 414 7.83 4.32 18.06
C ALA A 414 8.61 3.10 17.55
N GLY A 415 7.97 1.93 17.58
CA GLY A 415 8.52 0.69 17.04
C GLY A 415 8.54 0.64 15.51
N GLY A 416 9.05 -0.46 14.96
CA GLY A 416 9.01 -0.77 13.54
C GLY A 416 10.15 -0.22 12.70
N THR A 417 11.06 -1.07 12.23
CA THR A 417 12.14 -0.63 11.31
C THR A 417 11.57 -0.03 10.03
N GLY A 418 10.42 -0.54 9.56
CA GLY A 418 9.74 -0.03 8.37
C GLY A 418 8.99 1.28 8.57
N SER A 419 8.72 1.64 9.82
CA SER A 419 7.94 2.83 10.14
C SER A 419 8.74 4.12 9.94
N ILE A 420 8.36 4.89 8.92
CA ILE A 420 9.01 6.14 8.49
C ILE A 420 8.05 7.35 8.45
N ASP A 421 6.81 7.22 8.94
CA ASP A 421 5.91 8.34 9.15
C ASP A 421 6.32 9.20 10.36
N PHE A 422 7.49 9.85 10.23
CA PHE A 422 8.02 10.77 11.22
C PHE A 422 7.05 11.94 11.50
N ALA A 423 6.18 12.29 10.56
CA ALA A 423 5.24 13.39 10.74
C ALA A 423 4.22 13.07 11.84
N THR A 424 3.62 11.88 11.80
CA THR A 424 2.68 11.47 12.83
C THR A 424 3.38 11.08 14.13
N MET A 425 4.60 10.54 14.08
CA MET A 425 5.43 10.32 15.28
C MET A 425 5.73 11.64 16.02
N VAL A 426 6.13 12.70 15.28
CA VAL A 426 6.34 14.03 15.85
C VAL A 426 5.05 14.59 16.45
N GLU A 427 3.92 14.39 15.77
CA GLU A 427 2.61 14.83 16.27
C GLU A 427 2.21 14.10 17.56
N ALA A 428 2.49 12.81 17.68
CA ALA A 428 2.23 12.04 18.89
C ALA A 428 3.15 12.43 20.06
N GLY A 429 4.31 13.01 19.77
CA GLY A 429 5.26 13.48 20.77
C GLY A 429 6.31 12.47 21.20
N VAL A 430 6.49 11.35 20.46
CA VAL A 430 7.51 10.35 20.81
C VAL A 430 8.92 10.94 20.75
N THR A 431 9.81 10.41 21.59
CA THR A 431 11.22 10.82 21.65
C THR A 431 12.19 9.69 21.33
N TRP A 432 11.69 8.46 21.23
CA TRP A 432 12.47 7.28 20.87
C TRP A 432 11.97 6.66 19.57
N LYS A 433 12.90 6.14 18.77
CA LYS A 433 12.60 5.33 17.59
C LYS A 433 13.42 4.05 17.65
N ARG A 434 12.75 2.91 17.67
CA ARG A 434 13.40 1.60 17.59
C ARG A 434 13.63 1.21 16.14
N ILE A 435 14.81 0.69 15.84
CA ILE A 435 15.17 0.16 14.52
C ILE A 435 16.07 -1.06 14.62
N THR A 436 16.03 -1.91 13.60
CA THR A 436 16.89 -3.07 13.45
C THR A 436 17.89 -2.85 12.34
N ILE A 437 19.16 -3.09 12.63
CA ILE A 437 20.23 -3.18 11.64
C ILE A 437 20.60 -4.65 11.48
N SER A 438 20.25 -5.23 10.34
CA SER A 438 20.83 -6.52 9.93
C SER A 438 22.28 -6.30 9.51
N ILE A 439 23.21 -6.96 10.19
CA ILE A 439 24.65 -6.74 10.01
C ILE A 439 25.09 -7.11 8.58
N GLU A 440 24.51 -8.15 7.98
CA GLU A 440 24.84 -8.59 6.62
C GLU A 440 24.36 -7.61 5.55
N ASN A 441 23.28 -6.88 5.84
CA ASN A 441 22.63 -5.95 4.92
C ASN A 441 22.90 -4.47 5.27
N TYR A 442 23.86 -4.19 6.14
CA TYR A 442 24.13 -2.83 6.59
C TYR A 442 24.55 -1.90 5.43
N ASN A 443 23.73 -0.88 5.18
CA ASN A 443 24.02 0.20 4.26
C ASN A 443 24.24 1.51 5.04
N GLN A 444 25.49 1.97 5.06
CA GLN A 444 25.88 3.18 5.76
C GLN A 444 25.11 4.44 5.30
N SER A 445 24.83 4.57 4.00
CA SER A 445 24.19 5.79 3.48
C SER A 445 22.71 5.87 3.87
N GLU A 446 22.04 4.71 3.93
CA GLU A 446 20.65 4.61 4.38
C GLU A 446 20.56 4.87 5.88
N MET A 447 21.47 4.30 6.67
CA MET A 447 21.52 4.54 8.11
C MET A 447 21.83 6.01 8.45
N ASP A 448 22.80 6.64 7.77
CA ASP A 448 23.08 8.07 7.90
C ASP A 448 21.83 8.93 7.61
N LEU A 449 21.04 8.54 6.61
CA LEU A 449 19.81 9.24 6.22
C LEU A 449 18.73 9.07 7.28
N PHE A 450 18.57 7.86 7.81
CA PHE A 450 17.61 7.55 8.87
C PHE A 450 17.94 8.31 10.16
N ILE A 451 19.21 8.34 10.57
CA ILE A 451 19.65 9.13 11.74
C ILE A 451 19.34 10.61 11.55
N LYS A 452 19.63 11.17 10.37
CA LYS A 452 19.30 12.58 10.08
C LYS A 452 17.80 12.85 10.16
N ALA A 453 16.97 11.90 9.75
CA ALA A 453 15.52 12.02 9.89
C ALA A 453 15.08 11.98 11.36
N ALA A 454 15.57 11.01 12.13
CA ALA A 454 15.30 10.93 13.56
C ALA A 454 15.77 12.20 14.29
N GLU A 455 16.97 12.69 14.02
CA GLU A 455 17.50 13.96 14.56
C GLU A 455 16.61 15.15 14.21
N LYS A 456 16.18 15.25 12.95
CA LYS A 456 15.28 16.32 12.50
C LYS A 456 13.94 16.24 13.23
N ALA A 457 13.41 15.03 13.44
CA ALA A 457 12.21 14.76 14.21
C ALA A 457 12.40 14.89 15.74
N GLY A 458 13.64 15.15 16.21
CA GLY A 458 13.98 15.27 17.61
C GLY A 458 13.95 13.94 18.37
N MET A 459 14.18 12.82 17.72
CA MET A 459 14.11 11.46 18.28
C MET A 459 15.48 10.82 18.43
N ILE A 460 15.66 10.00 19.46
CA ILE A 460 16.85 9.17 19.70
C ILE A 460 16.57 7.75 19.20
N LEU A 461 17.61 7.11 18.65
CA LEU A 461 17.51 5.73 18.21
C LEU A 461 17.81 4.73 19.33
N HIS A 462 16.95 3.71 19.42
CA HIS A 462 17.25 2.44 20.05
C HIS A 462 17.54 1.42 18.94
N VAL A 463 18.78 0.94 18.87
CA VAL A 463 19.26 0.15 17.73
C VAL A 463 19.45 -1.31 18.10
N ILE A 464 18.78 -2.20 17.38
CA ILE A 464 19.03 -3.63 17.44
C ILE A 464 20.10 -3.99 16.42
N LEU A 465 21.14 -4.69 16.86
CA LEU A 465 22.14 -5.26 15.97
C LEU A 465 21.81 -6.74 15.80
N ASP A 466 21.36 -7.11 14.61
CA ASP A 466 20.76 -8.42 14.35
C ASP A 466 21.44 -9.19 13.20
N VAL A 467 21.28 -10.50 13.16
CA VAL A 467 21.91 -11.39 12.16
C VAL A 467 20.90 -12.35 11.56
N SER A 468 21.11 -12.72 10.30
CA SER A 468 20.22 -13.57 9.50
C SER A 468 20.63 -15.05 9.43
N SER A 469 21.58 -15.48 10.29
CA SER A 469 22.18 -16.84 10.44
C SER A 469 23.51 -17.14 9.72
N LYS A 470 24.09 -16.22 8.92
CA LYS A 470 25.26 -16.51 8.06
C LYS A 470 26.44 -15.54 8.20
N ILE A 471 26.77 -15.11 9.42
CA ILE A 471 27.95 -14.29 9.67
C ILE A 471 28.94 -15.00 10.60
N ASP A 472 30.22 -14.80 10.35
CA ASP A 472 31.30 -15.26 11.24
C ASP A 472 31.48 -14.27 12.40
N LEU A 473 31.86 -14.75 13.58
CA LEU A 473 31.96 -13.93 14.79
C LEU A 473 32.92 -12.73 14.62
N ASP A 474 34.09 -12.94 13.98
CA ASP A 474 35.07 -11.87 13.80
C ASP A 474 34.49 -10.77 12.88
N GLN A 475 33.75 -11.17 11.84
CA GLN A 475 33.08 -10.23 10.93
C GLN A 475 31.94 -9.48 11.61
N PHE A 476 31.15 -10.16 12.44
CA PHE A 476 30.10 -9.55 13.23
C PHE A 476 30.68 -8.48 14.17
N VAL A 477 31.73 -8.82 14.94
CA VAL A 477 32.37 -7.90 15.88
C VAL A 477 33.01 -6.70 15.18
N GLU A 478 33.67 -6.92 14.04
CA GLU A 478 34.23 -5.84 13.23
C GLU A 478 33.13 -4.87 12.77
N LYS A 479 31.98 -5.40 12.30
CA LYS A 479 30.85 -4.57 11.85
C LYS A 479 30.19 -3.82 12.99
N VAL A 480 29.98 -4.47 14.13
CA VAL A 480 29.46 -3.83 15.35
C VAL A 480 30.36 -2.65 15.74
N SER A 481 31.68 -2.86 15.81
CA SER A 481 32.64 -1.80 16.12
C SER A 481 32.55 -0.63 15.14
N GLN A 482 32.49 -0.91 13.83
CA GLN A 482 32.37 0.12 12.79
C GLN A 482 31.07 0.93 12.88
N ILE A 483 29.95 0.28 13.21
CA ILE A 483 28.64 0.94 13.36
C ILE A 483 28.65 1.83 14.60
N VAL A 484 29.16 1.34 15.73
CA VAL A 484 29.20 2.08 17.00
C VAL A 484 30.08 3.31 16.88
N GLU A 485 31.33 3.15 16.44
CA GLU A 485 32.29 4.25 16.25
C GLU A 485 31.73 5.35 15.33
N ARG A 486 30.90 5.00 14.36
CA ARG A 486 30.33 5.99 13.44
C ARG A 486 29.26 6.87 14.11
N TYR A 487 28.59 6.39 15.15
CA TYR A 487 27.39 7.02 15.69
C TYR A 487 27.47 7.31 17.19
N ASP A 488 28.61 7.10 17.84
CA ASP A 488 28.75 7.34 19.27
C ASP A 488 28.95 8.83 19.63
N GLY A 489 29.34 9.68 18.68
CA GLY A 489 29.47 11.12 18.89
C GLY A 489 30.67 11.52 19.77
N ASP A 490 31.72 10.70 19.85
CA ASP A 490 32.91 11.00 20.66
C ASP A 490 33.90 11.98 19.97
N GLY A 491 33.67 12.29 18.68
CA GLY A 491 34.48 13.15 17.83
C GLY A 491 35.46 12.41 16.92
N ILE A 492 35.52 11.08 16.97
CA ILE A 492 36.42 10.21 16.20
C ILE A 492 35.57 9.43 15.18
N ASN A 493 35.88 9.60 13.89
CA ASN A 493 35.20 8.93 12.76
C ASN A 493 33.66 8.99 12.72
N ASP A 494 33.05 9.89 13.48
CA ASP A 494 31.61 10.14 13.51
C ASP A 494 30.99 10.44 12.15
N MET A 495 29.70 10.15 12.05
CA MET A 495 28.83 10.69 11.01
C MET A 495 28.96 12.23 10.98
N PRO A 496 29.30 12.84 9.83
CA PRO A 496 29.42 14.29 9.75
C PRO A 496 28.12 15.01 10.13
N GLY A 497 28.20 15.84 11.17
CA GLY A 497 27.08 16.65 11.64
C GLY A 497 26.13 15.94 12.61
N LEU A 498 26.50 14.76 13.13
CA LEU A 498 25.78 14.06 14.19
C LEU A 498 25.54 14.98 15.39
N LYS A 499 24.28 15.05 15.82
CA LYS A 499 23.79 15.80 16.99
C LYS A 499 23.23 14.86 18.06
N TYR A 500 22.61 13.74 17.65
CA TYR A 500 21.99 12.78 18.55
C TYR A 500 22.74 11.46 18.44
N PRO A 501 23.75 11.22 19.29
CA PRO A 501 24.50 9.99 19.23
C PRO A 501 23.61 8.78 19.55
N VAL A 502 23.90 7.65 18.90
CA VAL A 502 23.28 6.36 19.19
C VAL A 502 24.00 5.76 20.39
N LYS A 503 23.31 5.71 21.52
CA LYS A 503 23.87 5.23 22.79
C LYS A 503 23.18 4.00 23.35
N HIS A 504 22.18 3.44 22.67
CA HIS A 504 21.36 2.35 23.18
C HIS A 504 21.31 1.23 22.15
N TYR A 505 21.88 0.09 22.51
CA TYR A 505 22.01 -1.07 21.64
C TYR A 505 21.36 -2.31 22.27
N GLU A 506 20.62 -3.04 21.46
CA GLU A 506 20.10 -4.37 21.77
C GLU A 506 20.78 -5.39 20.86
N ILE A 507 21.22 -6.51 21.43
CA ILE A 507 21.89 -7.56 20.65
C ILE A 507 20.90 -8.68 20.33
N PHE A 508 20.49 -8.74 19.07
CA PHE A 508 19.47 -9.63 18.50
C PHE A 508 18.04 -9.36 18.93
N ASN A 509 17.10 -9.69 18.05
CA ASN A 509 15.68 -9.62 18.31
C ASN A 509 15.12 -11.02 18.67
N GLU A 510 14.47 -11.14 19.84
CA GLU A 510 13.73 -12.35 20.24
C GLU A 510 14.51 -13.67 20.09
N PHE A 511 15.73 -13.72 20.61
CA PHE A 511 16.55 -14.93 20.55
C PHE A 511 15.91 -16.09 21.32
N GLU A 512 15.60 -17.18 20.63
CA GLU A 512 15.18 -18.44 21.21
C GLU A 512 15.98 -19.63 20.63
N PRO A 513 16.64 -20.46 21.46
CA PRO A 513 17.47 -21.56 20.97
C PRO A 513 16.71 -22.57 20.11
N ASN A 514 17.24 -22.86 18.92
CA ASN A 514 16.68 -23.82 17.95
C ASN A 514 15.26 -23.49 17.46
N THR A 515 14.85 -22.22 17.53
CA THR A 515 13.61 -21.72 16.92
C THR A 515 13.98 -20.81 15.75
N ALA A 516 13.29 -20.90 14.61
CA ALA A 516 13.53 -20.00 13.48
C ALA A 516 13.37 -18.51 13.90
N PRO A 517 14.25 -17.58 13.47
CA PRO A 517 15.34 -17.76 12.51
C PRO A 517 16.65 -18.36 13.10
N TRP A 518 16.70 -18.61 14.41
CA TRP A 518 17.83 -19.12 15.19
C TRP A 518 17.98 -20.66 15.15
N THR A 519 17.68 -21.29 14.02
CA THR A 519 17.84 -22.73 13.82
C THR A 519 19.31 -23.14 14.04
N ASP A 520 19.55 -24.21 14.80
CA ASP A 520 20.88 -24.70 15.21
C ASP A 520 21.70 -23.77 16.13
N TRP A 521 21.10 -22.69 16.67
CA TRP A 521 21.75 -21.86 17.68
C TRP A 521 21.37 -22.29 19.09
N SER A 522 22.39 -22.40 19.94
CA SER A 522 22.25 -22.66 21.37
C SER A 522 22.52 -21.40 22.20
N TYR A 523 22.22 -21.47 23.50
CA TYR A 523 22.64 -20.42 24.44
C TYR A 523 24.16 -20.19 24.46
N ASP A 524 24.98 -21.21 24.19
CA ASP A 524 26.43 -21.03 24.12
C ASP A 524 26.81 -20.21 22.89
N ASN A 525 26.12 -20.37 21.75
CA ASN A 525 26.32 -19.55 20.55
C ASN A 525 25.92 -18.10 20.82
N TYR A 526 24.74 -17.88 21.40
CA TYR A 526 24.29 -16.55 21.76
C TYR A 526 25.22 -15.86 22.76
N GLU A 527 25.67 -16.57 23.81
CA GLU A 527 26.63 -16.06 24.80
C GLU A 527 27.92 -15.55 24.14
N GLU A 528 28.46 -16.32 23.19
CA GLU A 528 29.70 -15.98 22.47
C GLU A 528 29.54 -14.66 21.68
N TYR A 529 28.47 -14.54 20.89
CA TYR A 529 28.18 -13.34 20.10
C TYR A 529 27.86 -12.13 20.98
N TYR A 530 27.03 -12.33 22.01
CA TYR A 530 26.65 -11.27 22.93
C TYR A 530 27.86 -10.68 23.65
N ARG A 531 28.71 -11.53 24.24
CA ARG A 531 29.90 -11.06 24.98
C ARG A 531 30.87 -10.32 24.08
N ALA A 532 31.06 -10.79 22.85
CA ALA A 532 31.93 -10.14 21.88
C ALA A 532 31.37 -8.77 21.43
N ALA A 533 30.06 -8.68 21.16
CA ALA A 533 29.40 -7.40 20.88
C ALA A 533 29.46 -6.44 22.06
N TYR A 534 29.13 -6.90 23.27
CA TYR A 534 29.17 -6.08 24.48
C TYR A 534 30.56 -5.48 24.70
N GLN A 535 31.62 -6.30 24.61
CA GLN A 535 32.99 -5.82 24.73
C GLN A 535 33.33 -4.80 23.63
N SER A 536 33.02 -5.11 22.37
CA SER A 536 33.29 -4.23 21.22
C SER A 536 32.59 -2.87 21.35
N ILE A 537 31.31 -2.88 21.75
CA ILE A 537 30.54 -1.65 21.98
C ILE A 537 31.14 -0.84 23.12
N LYS A 538 31.50 -1.47 24.26
CA LYS A 538 32.07 -0.74 25.41
C LYS A 538 33.47 -0.21 25.15
N GLU A 539 34.24 -0.86 24.28
CA GLU A 539 35.57 -0.39 23.86
C GLU A 539 35.48 0.83 22.94
N ALA A 540 34.54 0.85 21.99
CA ALA A 540 34.28 2.01 21.13
C ALA A 540 33.57 3.15 21.90
N CYS A 541 32.51 2.80 22.62
CA CYS A 541 31.61 3.73 23.30
C CYS A 541 31.39 3.30 24.77
N SER A 542 32.26 3.78 25.65
CA SER A 542 32.25 3.38 27.07
C SER A 542 30.98 3.76 27.85
N ASP A 543 30.22 4.75 27.37
CA ASP A 543 28.96 5.21 27.97
C ASP A 543 27.71 4.64 27.28
N CYS A 544 27.85 3.89 26.18
CA CYS A 544 26.74 3.22 25.53
C CYS A 544 26.09 2.19 26.46
N GLN A 545 24.77 2.09 26.40
CA GLN A 545 23.94 1.13 27.11
C GLN A 545 23.68 -0.07 26.19
N VAL A 546 23.87 -1.27 26.71
CA VAL A 546 23.72 -2.53 25.98
C VAL A 546 22.73 -3.45 26.69
N ALA A 547 21.74 -3.92 25.95
CA ALA A 547 20.82 -4.96 26.36
C ALA A 547 21.15 -6.30 25.65
N PRO A 548 20.90 -7.44 26.32
CA PRO A 548 20.79 -8.71 25.62
C PRO A 548 19.57 -8.68 24.70
N SER A 549 19.38 -9.74 23.92
CA SER A 549 18.22 -9.92 23.08
C SER A 549 16.93 -9.67 23.86
N SER A 550 15.99 -8.99 23.20
CA SER A 550 14.62 -8.93 23.67
C SER A 550 14.09 -10.32 23.97
N PHE A 551 13.29 -10.43 25.03
CA PHE A 551 12.61 -11.66 25.37
C PHE A 551 11.09 -11.45 25.31
N VAL A 552 10.39 -12.46 24.80
CA VAL A 552 8.94 -12.47 24.62
C VAL A 552 8.27 -13.04 25.85
N ASP A 553 7.27 -12.32 26.37
CA ASP A 553 6.55 -12.65 27.60
C ASP A 553 7.51 -12.93 28.78
N VAL A 554 7.04 -13.59 29.85
CA VAL A 554 7.91 -13.89 30.99
C VAL A 554 8.77 -15.11 30.67
N ASN A 555 9.85 -14.89 29.92
CA ASN A 555 10.80 -15.94 29.56
C ASN A 555 11.78 -16.21 30.72
N TYR A 556 11.34 -17.02 31.68
CA TYR A 556 12.17 -17.42 32.83
C TYR A 556 13.46 -18.11 32.39
N GLU A 557 13.42 -18.94 31.35
CA GLU A 557 14.59 -19.70 30.91
C GLU A 557 15.71 -18.78 30.40
N PHE A 558 15.38 -17.80 29.55
CA PHE A 558 16.33 -16.81 29.06
C PHE A 558 16.89 -15.95 30.19
N LEU A 559 16.03 -15.44 31.07
CA LEU A 559 16.46 -14.62 32.21
C LEU A 559 17.33 -15.40 33.19
N ASN A 560 16.99 -16.66 33.47
CA ASN A 560 17.79 -17.54 34.31
C ASN A 560 19.12 -17.89 33.65
N PHE A 561 19.17 -18.06 32.32
CA PHE A 561 20.42 -18.21 31.58
C PHE A 561 21.34 -16.99 31.78
N LEU A 562 20.83 -15.76 31.64
CA LEU A 562 21.60 -14.54 31.89
C LEU A 562 22.17 -14.52 33.31
N LYS A 563 21.37 -14.97 34.28
CA LYS A 563 21.76 -15.04 35.69
C LYS A 563 22.83 -16.11 35.94
N GLU A 564 22.61 -17.33 35.49
CA GLU A 564 23.49 -18.49 35.72
C GLU A 564 24.85 -18.32 35.05
N ARG A 565 24.88 -17.70 33.87
CA ARG A 565 26.11 -17.41 33.11
C ARG A 565 26.77 -16.08 33.49
N GLU A 566 26.19 -15.33 34.43
CA GLU A 566 26.69 -14.02 34.86
C GLU A 566 26.91 -13.09 33.65
N ILE A 567 25.91 -13.01 32.76
CA ILE A 567 25.93 -12.14 31.59
C ILE A 567 25.79 -10.69 32.06
N GLU A 568 26.72 -9.83 31.64
CA GLU A 568 26.71 -8.40 31.98
C GLU A 568 25.85 -7.62 30.97
N PHE A 569 24.99 -6.73 31.46
CA PHE A 569 24.13 -5.87 30.65
C PHE A 569 23.71 -4.62 31.43
N ASP A 570 23.32 -3.56 30.72
CA ASP A 570 22.90 -2.28 31.31
C ASP A 570 21.38 -2.23 31.55
N PHE A 571 20.58 -2.75 30.63
CA PHE A 571 19.12 -2.80 30.70
C PHE A 571 18.56 -4.08 30.05
N LEU A 572 17.25 -4.29 30.18
CA LEU A 572 16.52 -5.43 29.59
C LEU A 572 15.47 -4.93 28.60
N SER A 573 15.39 -5.56 27.43
CA SER A 573 14.33 -5.35 26.44
C SER A 573 13.26 -6.42 26.58
N TYR A 574 11.99 -6.01 26.65
CA TYR A 574 10.84 -6.87 26.92
C TYR A 574 9.78 -6.71 25.82
N HIS A 575 9.29 -7.82 25.28
CA HIS A 575 8.21 -7.85 24.30
C HIS A 575 6.98 -8.52 24.90
N SER A 576 5.79 -7.95 24.67
CA SER A 576 4.56 -8.65 25.02
C SER A 576 3.41 -8.34 24.09
N TYR A 577 2.77 -9.41 23.64
CA TYR A 577 1.67 -9.39 22.69
C TYR A 577 0.32 -9.71 23.36
N THR A 578 0.24 -9.45 24.68
CA THR A 578 -0.92 -9.78 25.51
C THR A 578 -1.50 -8.55 26.21
N ASP A 579 -2.77 -8.67 26.61
CA ASP A 579 -3.62 -7.57 27.08
C ASP A 579 -3.11 -6.79 28.30
N TYR A 580 -2.22 -7.38 29.10
CA TYR A 580 -1.76 -6.81 30.38
C TYR A 580 -0.24 -6.89 30.57
N LEU A 581 0.52 -7.21 29.51
CA LEU A 581 1.98 -7.19 29.50
C LEU A 581 2.65 -8.02 30.63
N ASN A 582 1.90 -8.92 31.29
CA ASN A 582 2.32 -9.78 32.40
C ASN A 582 3.26 -9.12 33.45
N VAL A 583 3.07 -7.83 33.73
CA VAL A 583 4.06 -7.02 34.47
C VAL A 583 4.29 -7.54 35.89
N ASP A 584 3.26 -7.99 36.59
CA ASP A 584 3.41 -8.51 37.96
C ASP A 584 4.24 -9.79 38.01
N GLU A 585 4.04 -10.67 37.03
CA GLU A 585 4.81 -11.92 36.92
C GLU A 585 6.26 -11.61 36.54
N LEU A 586 6.48 -10.73 35.56
CA LEU A 586 7.80 -10.26 35.15
C LEU A 586 8.58 -9.67 36.34
N MET A 587 7.99 -8.72 37.06
CA MET A 587 8.63 -8.09 38.22
C MET A 587 8.92 -9.10 39.34
N GLY A 588 8.07 -10.13 39.49
CA GLY A 588 8.30 -11.25 40.40
C GLY A 588 9.54 -12.06 40.03
N VAL A 589 9.66 -12.45 38.75
CA VAL A 589 10.81 -13.22 38.23
C VAL A 589 12.10 -12.40 38.29
N LEU A 590 12.07 -11.12 37.91
CA LEU A 590 13.25 -10.27 37.99
C LEU A 590 13.76 -10.12 39.43
N LYS A 591 12.86 -9.99 40.39
CA LYS A 591 13.23 -9.97 41.82
C LYS A 591 13.80 -11.31 42.29
N GLU A 592 13.26 -12.43 41.82
CA GLU A 592 13.79 -13.76 42.14
C GLU A 592 15.22 -13.93 41.62
N LEU A 593 15.49 -13.45 40.41
CA LEU A 593 16.80 -13.56 39.76
C LEU A 593 17.80 -12.45 40.17
N GLY A 594 17.35 -11.44 40.94
CA GLY A 594 18.20 -10.34 41.41
C GLY A 594 18.42 -9.24 40.38
N PHE A 595 17.48 -9.06 39.46
CA PHE A 595 17.45 -8.03 38.41
C PHE A 595 16.46 -6.90 38.70
N GLU A 596 15.89 -6.80 39.90
CA GLU A 596 14.85 -5.82 40.25
C GLU A 596 15.28 -4.35 40.18
N ASN A 597 16.59 -4.07 40.09
CA ASN A 597 17.14 -2.73 39.94
C ASN A 597 17.63 -2.45 38.51
N LYS A 598 17.46 -3.39 37.58
CA LYS A 598 17.83 -3.20 36.17
C LYS A 598 16.71 -2.44 35.46
N PRO A 599 17.02 -1.40 34.67
CA PRO A 599 16.03 -0.78 33.79
C PRO A 599 15.41 -1.82 32.84
N ILE A 600 14.11 -1.71 32.61
CA ILE A 600 13.36 -2.56 31.69
C ILE A 600 12.66 -1.67 30.68
N TRP A 601 12.83 -1.95 29.41
CA TRP A 601 12.20 -1.24 28.31
C TRP A 601 11.23 -2.19 27.64
N LEU A 602 9.96 -1.80 27.54
CA LEU A 602 8.99 -2.53 26.72
C LEU A 602 9.16 -2.04 25.28
N THR A 603 9.89 -2.81 24.48
CA THR A 603 10.37 -2.42 23.14
C THR A 603 9.46 -2.88 22.02
N GLU A 604 8.52 -3.77 22.34
CA GLU A 604 7.44 -4.18 21.44
C GLU A 604 6.18 -4.53 22.22
N SER A 605 5.04 -4.08 21.70
CA SER A 605 3.74 -4.45 22.23
C SER A 605 2.62 -4.36 21.20
N GLN A 606 1.67 -5.30 21.29
CA GLN A 606 0.57 -5.45 20.34
C GLN A 606 -0.75 -5.66 21.09
N PHE A 607 -1.74 -4.81 20.81
CA PHE A 607 -3.05 -4.83 21.48
C PHE A 607 -4.21 -5.15 20.52
N GLY A 608 -3.95 -5.16 19.21
CA GLY A 608 -4.87 -5.54 18.14
C GLY A 608 -4.76 -7.00 17.71
N GLY A 609 -3.69 -7.69 18.11
CA GLY A 609 -3.40 -9.09 17.79
C GLY A 609 -1.97 -9.27 17.27
N MET A 610 -1.53 -10.53 17.21
CA MET A 610 -0.22 -10.90 16.64
C MET A 610 -0.39 -11.33 15.18
N GLU A 611 -0.81 -12.58 14.93
CA GLU A 611 -1.13 -13.03 13.57
C GLU A 611 -2.55 -12.63 13.16
N GLU A 612 -3.53 -12.98 13.99
CA GLU A 612 -4.94 -12.77 13.73
C GLU A 612 -5.45 -11.52 14.42
N LYS A 613 -6.39 -10.83 13.78
CA LYS A 613 -7.09 -9.69 14.37
C LYS A 613 -7.93 -10.12 15.58
N LEU A 614 -7.72 -9.47 16.71
CA LEU A 614 -8.57 -9.62 17.88
C LEU A 614 -9.96 -9.04 17.60
N ASN A 615 -10.99 -9.69 18.15
CA ASN A 615 -12.37 -9.18 18.10
C ASN A 615 -12.56 -7.99 19.05
N ARG A 616 -11.91 -6.87 18.73
CA ARG A 616 -11.92 -5.60 19.44
C ARG A 616 -12.20 -4.46 18.49
N SER A 617 -13.03 -3.54 18.92
CA SER A 617 -13.12 -2.21 18.34
C SER A 617 -11.79 -1.45 18.52
N GLU A 618 -11.55 -0.44 17.67
CA GLU A 618 -10.37 0.41 17.84
C GLU A 618 -10.34 1.11 19.21
N GLY A 619 -11.50 1.40 19.78
CA GLY A 619 -11.62 1.96 21.13
C GLY A 619 -11.11 1.01 22.22
N GLU A 620 -11.41 -0.28 22.11
CA GLU A 620 -10.93 -1.30 23.04
C GLU A 620 -9.43 -1.55 22.91
N VAL A 621 -8.88 -1.51 21.69
CA VAL A 621 -7.42 -1.57 21.45
C VAL A 621 -6.73 -0.38 22.11
N ALA A 622 -7.24 0.84 21.88
CA ALA A 622 -6.72 2.07 22.48
C ALA A 622 -6.78 2.03 24.02
N TYR A 623 -7.92 1.61 24.59
CA TYR A 623 -8.09 1.47 26.03
C TYR A 623 -7.14 0.44 26.63
N ALA A 624 -6.93 -0.70 25.95
CA ALA A 624 -6.01 -1.74 26.40
C ALA A 624 -4.56 -1.25 26.42
N MET A 625 -4.13 -0.54 25.38
CA MET A 625 -2.79 0.03 25.30
C MET A 625 -2.52 1.03 26.43
N VAL A 626 -3.40 2.02 26.62
CA VAL A 626 -3.17 3.09 27.60
C VAL A 626 -3.13 2.53 29.02
N LYS A 627 -4.11 1.70 29.42
CA LYS A 627 -4.13 1.17 30.79
C LYS A 627 -2.91 0.29 31.09
N SER A 628 -2.44 -0.47 30.09
CA SER A 628 -1.30 -1.37 30.25
C SER A 628 0.02 -0.61 30.33
N TYR A 629 0.22 0.44 29.53
CA TYR A 629 1.40 1.31 29.64
C TYR A 629 1.44 2.08 30.95
N VAL A 630 0.31 2.64 31.39
CA VAL A 630 0.20 3.34 32.68
C VAL A 630 0.58 2.41 33.84
N TYR A 631 0.07 1.17 33.83
CA TYR A 631 0.39 0.17 34.84
C TYR A 631 1.87 -0.24 34.81
N ALA A 632 2.41 -0.51 33.61
CA ALA A 632 3.81 -0.85 33.38
C ALA A 632 4.76 0.21 33.94
N LEU A 633 4.55 1.48 33.57
CA LEU A 633 5.35 2.61 34.05
C LEU A 633 5.27 2.76 35.58
N ALA A 634 4.08 2.58 36.17
CA ALA A 634 3.88 2.63 37.62
C ALA A 634 4.55 1.49 38.39
N LYS A 635 4.81 0.36 37.72
CA LYS A 635 5.51 -0.80 38.28
C LYS A 635 7.03 -0.76 38.11
N GLY A 636 7.54 0.20 37.33
CA GLY A 636 8.97 0.42 37.14
C GLY A 636 9.51 0.04 35.77
N ILE A 637 8.65 -0.29 34.78
CA ILE A 637 9.09 -0.27 33.38
C ILE A 637 9.46 1.17 33.02
N GLU A 638 10.64 1.36 32.43
CA GLU A 638 11.19 2.70 32.21
C GLU A 638 10.76 3.34 30.89
N LYS A 639 10.46 2.54 29.88
CA LYS A 639 10.03 3.01 28.55
C LYS A 639 9.04 2.04 27.92
N VAL A 640 8.14 2.56 27.10
CA VAL A 640 7.10 1.79 26.41
C VAL A 640 6.93 2.25 24.97
N GLU A 641 6.81 1.30 24.04
CA GLU A 641 6.54 1.57 22.64
C GLU A 641 5.66 0.48 21.99
N PRO A 642 4.82 0.84 21.00
CA PRO A 642 4.12 -0.13 20.17
C PRO A 642 5.13 -0.86 19.24
N SER A 643 4.83 -2.10 18.84
CA SER A 643 5.72 -2.87 17.93
C SER A 643 5.97 -2.16 16.61
N GLU A 644 4.92 -1.60 16.01
CA GLU A 644 4.91 -0.98 14.68
C GLU A 644 4.06 0.28 14.73
N TRP A 645 4.45 1.31 14.00
CA TRP A 645 3.75 2.60 14.00
C TRP A 645 2.66 2.67 12.94
N GLU A 646 3.01 2.37 11.70
CA GLU A 646 2.10 2.29 10.55
C GLU A 646 2.05 0.89 9.96
N THR A 647 0.94 0.55 9.30
CA THR A 647 0.79 -0.73 8.62
C THR A 647 1.64 -0.81 7.36
N HIS A 648 2.25 -1.96 7.12
CA HIS A 648 2.86 -2.32 5.83
C HIS A 648 2.14 -3.51 5.19
N GLU A 649 2.25 -3.64 3.86
CA GLU A 649 1.57 -4.66 3.06
C GLU A 649 1.83 -6.07 3.62
N ASN A 650 3.07 -6.33 4.02
CA ASN A 650 3.55 -7.63 4.47
C ASN A 650 3.18 -7.99 5.92
N TYR A 651 2.48 -7.12 6.66
CA TYR A 651 2.10 -7.41 8.03
C TYR A 651 0.86 -8.30 8.11
N SER A 652 0.84 -9.16 9.13
CA SER A 652 -0.31 -9.99 9.50
C SER A 652 -1.52 -9.12 9.90
N GLU A 653 -2.73 -9.68 9.89
CA GLU A 653 -3.95 -8.91 10.21
C GLU A 653 -3.93 -8.37 11.65
N GLY A 654 -3.44 -9.19 12.58
CA GLY A 654 -3.28 -8.80 13.99
C GLY A 654 -2.31 -7.63 14.16
N LEU A 655 -1.14 -7.70 13.53
CA LEU A 655 -0.14 -6.64 13.59
C LEU A 655 -0.65 -5.35 12.94
N LYS A 656 -1.32 -5.45 11.78
CA LYS A 656 -1.97 -4.30 11.14
C LYS A 656 -3.00 -3.64 12.05
N TRP A 657 -3.76 -4.44 12.80
CA TRP A 657 -4.76 -3.93 13.76
C TRP A 657 -4.13 -3.33 15.02
N SER A 658 -2.86 -3.65 15.31
CA SER A 658 -2.09 -3.08 16.42
C SER A 658 -1.39 -1.75 16.07
N CYS A 659 -1.20 -1.44 14.78
CA CYS A 659 -0.57 -0.20 14.32
C CYS A 659 -1.42 1.04 14.66
N LEU A 660 -0.76 2.19 14.81
CA LEU A 660 -1.42 3.47 15.13
C LEU A 660 -1.97 4.16 13.87
N ILE A 661 -1.35 3.91 12.71
CA ILE A 661 -1.78 4.38 11.39
C ILE A 661 -2.23 3.18 10.56
N ASP A 662 -3.38 3.29 9.89
CA ASP A 662 -3.95 2.25 9.04
C ASP A 662 -3.35 2.22 7.62
N GLU A 663 -3.77 1.22 6.83
CA GLU A 663 -3.31 0.95 5.47
C GLU A 663 -3.61 2.07 4.46
N ASN A 664 -4.51 2.99 4.82
CA ASN A 664 -4.89 4.15 4.03
C ASN A 664 -4.20 5.44 4.53
N GLY A 665 -3.33 5.35 5.54
CA GLY A 665 -2.68 6.50 6.17
C GLY A 665 -3.54 7.25 7.19
N ASN A 666 -4.65 6.68 7.64
CA ASN A 666 -5.49 7.30 8.67
C ASN A 666 -5.02 6.94 10.08
N LYS A 667 -5.13 7.91 10.98
CA LYS A 667 -4.84 7.72 12.41
C LYS A 667 -5.99 6.97 13.09
N ARG A 668 -5.69 5.84 13.74
CA ARG A 668 -6.64 5.06 14.54
C ARG A 668 -6.92 5.72 15.89
N ASN A 669 -7.95 5.24 16.61
CA ASN A 669 -8.18 5.67 18.00
C ASN A 669 -6.96 5.46 18.92
N ALA A 670 -6.16 4.42 18.67
CA ALA A 670 -4.93 4.17 19.43
C ALA A 670 -3.93 5.33 19.28
N PHE A 671 -3.80 5.92 18.09
CA PHE A 671 -2.94 7.10 17.88
C PHE A 671 -3.30 8.25 18.83
N TYR A 672 -4.57 8.64 18.87
CA TYR A 672 -5.03 9.77 19.69
C TYR A 672 -4.92 9.48 21.19
N ALA A 673 -5.16 8.23 21.59
CA ALA A 673 -5.01 7.80 22.98
C ALA A 673 -3.53 7.79 23.41
N TYR A 674 -2.63 7.30 22.54
CA TYR A 674 -1.19 7.30 22.79
C TYR A 674 -0.63 8.72 22.90
N LYS A 675 -1.02 9.60 21.97
CA LYS A 675 -0.65 11.02 22.01
C LYS A 675 -1.10 11.68 23.31
N THR A 676 -2.35 11.46 23.73
CA THR A 676 -2.88 12.03 24.98
C THR A 676 -2.11 11.49 26.19
N LEU A 677 -1.78 10.20 26.20
CA LEU A 677 -0.94 9.62 27.24
C LEU A 677 0.43 10.31 27.33
N ILE A 678 1.10 10.51 26.19
CA ILE A 678 2.39 11.21 26.13
C ILE A 678 2.25 12.64 26.67
N ASP A 679 1.28 13.41 26.16
CA ASP A 679 1.06 14.80 26.55
C ASP A 679 0.83 14.98 28.06
N GLU A 680 0.15 14.01 28.69
CA GLU A 680 -0.24 14.09 30.10
C GLU A 680 0.85 13.58 31.06
N ILE A 681 1.64 12.55 30.69
CA ILE A 681 2.55 11.89 31.64
C ILE A 681 4.01 11.77 31.22
N ASP A 682 4.40 12.13 29.99
CA ASP A 682 5.81 12.01 29.60
C ASP A 682 6.75 12.90 30.44
N GLY A 683 7.97 12.42 30.66
CA GLY A 683 8.94 13.09 31.52
C GLY A 683 8.59 13.08 33.01
N PHE A 684 7.69 12.19 33.46
CA PHE A 684 7.34 12.07 34.88
C PHE A 684 8.55 11.77 35.77
N GLU A 685 8.54 12.35 36.97
CA GLU A 685 9.57 12.20 38.01
C GLU A 685 9.32 10.96 38.88
N SER A 686 8.05 10.61 39.12
CA SER A 686 7.64 9.45 39.91
C SER A 686 6.25 8.98 39.52
N ALA A 687 5.99 7.68 39.64
CA ALA A 687 4.67 7.08 39.49
C ALA A 687 4.32 6.25 40.73
N ALA A 688 3.06 6.28 41.16
CA ALA A 688 2.57 5.57 42.33
C ALA A 688 1.16 5.03 42.11
N ILE A 689 0.98 3.73 42.35
CA ILE A 689 -0.33 3.08 42.34
C ILE A 689 -1.09 3.48 43.61
N VAL A 690 -2.26 4.09 43.43
CA VAL A 690 -3.13 4.57 44.52
C VAL A 690 -4.22 3.54 44.84
N SER A 691 -4.82 2.94 43.80
CA SER A 691 -5.87 1.94 43.92
C SER A 691 -5.80 0.93 42.79
N LEU A 692 -6.10 -0.35 43.09
CA LEU A 692 -6.29 -1.42 42.11
C LEU A 692 -7.55 -2.22 42.46
N GLY A 693 -8.28 -2.66 41.45
CA GLY A 693 -9.55 -3.39 41.59
C GLY A 693 -10.51 -2.98 40.48
N ASP A 694 -11.78 -2.74 40.84
CA ASP A 694 -12.78 -2.23 39.89
C ASP A 694 -12.40 -0.81 39.43
N LEU A 695 -11.96 0.05 40.35
CA LEU A 695 -11.44 1.39 40.07
C LEU A 695 -9.93 1.43 40.28
N ASN A 696 -9.20 1.61 39.18
CA ASN A 696 -7.75 1.66 39.14
C ASN A 696 -7.28 3.10 39.05
N ILE A 697 -6.30 3.47 39.87
CA ILE A 697 -5.80 4.85 39.95
C ILE A 697 -4.28 4.82 40.09
N VAL A 698 -3.62 5.50 39.16
CA VAL A 698 -2.17 5.73 39.19
C VAL A 698 -1.92 7.24 39.22
N LYS A 699 -1.05 7.67 40.12
CA LYS A 699 -0.61 9.05 40.24
C LYS A 699 0.82 9.19 39.69
N PHE A 700 0.99 10.12 38.77
CA PHE A 700 2.27 10.59 38.26
C PHE A 700 2.60 11.97 38.84
N THR A 701 3.89 12.25 39.00
CA THR A 701 4.40 13.61 39.29
C THR A 701 5.11 14.11 38.05
N VAL A 702 4.57 15.13 37.39
CA VAL A 702 5.07 15.68 36.11
C VAL A 702 5.34 17.17 36.28
N GLY A 703 6.60 17.60 36.19
CA GLY A 703 6.98 19.01 36.36
C GLY A 703 6.51 19.62 37.69
N GLY A 704 6.55 18.83 38.77
CA GLY A 704 6.05 19.21 40.10
C GLY A 704 4.53 19.25 40.27
N LYS A 705 3.75 18.76 39.30
CA LYS A 705 2.28 18.63 39.38
C LYS A 705 1.87 17.17 39.49
N ASP A 706 0.74 16.94 40.16
CA ASP A 706 0.14 15.61 40.23
C ASP A 706 -0.75 15.41 39.00
N VAL A 707 -0.47 14.38 38.20
CA VAL A 707 -1.34 13.91 37.11
C VAL A 707 -1.84 12.52 37.49
N ILE A 708 -3.16 12.34 37.56
CA ILE A 708 -3.76 11.07 37.93
C ILE A 708 -4.43 10.45 36.71
N VAL A 709 -4.09 9.20 36.43
CA VAL A 709 -4.79 8.38 35.42
C VAL A 709 -5.70 7.42 36.16
N ALA A 710 -7.00 7.46 35.82
CA ALA A 710 -8.02 6.61 36.41
C ALA A 710 -8.78 5.83 35.33
N TRP A 711 -8.99 4.53 35.57
CA TRP A 711 -9.74 3.67 34.65
C TRP A 711 -10.50 2.54 35.38
N GLY A 712 -11.41 1.90 34.66
CA GLY A 712 -12.28 0.84 35.18
C GLY A 712 -13.64 1.40 35.61
N THR A 713 -14.22 0.83 36.66
CA THR A 713 -15.59 1.10 37.08
C THR A 713 -15.66 1.50 38.55
N GLY A 714 -16.26 2.66 38.84
CA GLY A 714 -16.43 3.15 40.21
C GLY A 714 -16.58 4.66 40.35
N VAL A 715 -16.75 5.14 41.58
CA VAL A 715 -16.86 6.57 41.91
C VAL A 715 -15.52 7.08 42.42
N LEU A 716 -14.94 8.09 41.77
CA LEU A 716 -13.61 8.60 42.15
C LEU A 716 -13.57 9.16 43.57
N GLY A 717 -14.67 9.72 44.06
CA GLY A 717 -14.82 10.25 45.41
C GLY A 717 -14.59 9.23 46.54
N ASP A 718 -14.64 7.93 46.24
CA ASP A 718 -14.36 6.87 47.20
C ASP A 718 -12.86 6.73 47.52
N VAL A 719 -11.99 7.23 46.62
CA VAL A 719 -10.53 7.13 46.74
C VAL A 719 -9.85 8.50 46.76
N LEU A 720 -10.35 9.46 45.98
CA LEU A 720 -9.80 10.80 45.82
C LEU A 720 -10.72 11.87 46.40
N SER A 721 -10.17 13.04 46.70
CA SER A 721 -10.94 14.17 47.20
C SER A 721 -10.48 15.47 46.55
N GLY A 722 -11.42 16.38 46.29
CA GLY A 722 -11.11 17.69 45.71
C GLY A 722 -11.76 17.90 44.35
N LYS A 723 -11.21 18.86 43.60
CA LYS A 723 -11.64 19.21 42.24
C LYS A 723 -10.45 19.04 41.30
N TYR A 724 -10.73 18.51 40.12
CA TYR A 724 -9.72 18.19 39.12
C TYR A 724 -10.12 18.79 37.77
N ASN A 725 -9.13 19.20 36.99
CA ASN A 725 -9.31 19.37 35.56
C ASN A 725 -9.36 17.98 34.93
N VAL A 726 -10.46 17.64 34.26
CA VAL A 726 -10.66 16.30 33.70
C VAL A 726 -10.43 16.32 32.20
N THR A 727 -9.57 15.44 31.70
CA THR A 727 -9.32 15.20 30.28
C THR A 727 -9.73 13.76 29.94
N GLY A 728 -10.47 13.57 28.84
CA GLY A 728 -10.83 12.23 28.35
C GLY A 728 -9.65 11.52 27.67
N MET A 729 -9.79 10.21 27.43
CA MET A 729 -8.73 9.38 26.82
C MET A 729 -8.16 9.92 25.49
N TYR A 730 -8.95 10.67 24.73
CA TYR A 730 -8.56 11.23 23.42
C TYR A 730 -8.25 12.74 23.47
N GLY A 731 -7.97 13.28 24.66
CA GLY A 731 -7.51 14.67 24.84
C GLY A 731 -8.63 15.72 24.92
N ASN A 732 -9.90 15.33 24.83
CA ASN A 732 -11.01 16.27 24.97
C ASN A 732 -11.21 16.68 26.44
N SER A 733 -11.29 17.99 26.70
CA SER A 733 -11.58 18.49 28.05
C SER A 733 -13.02 18.14 28.48
N LEU A 734 -13.15 17.56 29.66
CA LEU A 734 -14.42 17.25 30.32
C LEU A 734 -14.77 18.28 31.41
N GLY A 735 -13.97 19.33 31.54
CA GLY A 735 -14.15 20.44 32.48
C GLY A 735 -13.68 20.13 33.91
N VAL A 736 -13.92 21.08 34.83
CA VAL A 736 -13.57 20.95 36.24
C VAL A 736 -14.67 20.22 36.99
N LYS A 737 -14.36 19.05 37.59
CA LYS A 737 -15.34 18.24 38.32
C LYS A 737 -14.86 17.95 39.74
N ASN A 738 -15.79 17.81 40.69
CA ASN A 738 -15.46 17.25 42.00
C ASN A 738 -15.27 15.74 41.90
N ALA A 739 -14.35 15.13 42.65
CA ALA A 739 -14.14 13.68 42.64
C ALA A 739 -15.43 12.87 42.85
N ASN A 740 -16.35 13.36 43.71
CA ASN A 740 -17.63 12.71 43.98
C ASN A 740 -18.63 12.74 42.80
N GLU A 741 -18.37 13.56 41.79
CA GLU A 741 -19.20 13.73 40.60
C GLU A 741 -18.70 12.89 39.41
N ILE A 742 -17.54 12.25 39.53
CA ILE A 742 -16.92 11.47 38.47
C ILE A 742 -17.19 9.99 38.74
N ILE A 743 -17.96 9.38 37.83
CA ILE A 743 -18.32 7.96 37.84
C ILE A 743 -17.75 7.38 36.55
N LEU A 744 -16.88 6.38 36.67
CA LEU A 744 -16.34 5.65 35.53
C LEU A 744 -17.12 4.34 35.34
N ASP A 745 -17.31 3.96 34.09
CA ASP A 745 -17.92 2.70 33.65
C ASP A 745 -17.15 2.22 32.41
N GLU A 746 -16.04 1.50 32.65
CA GLU A 746 -15.07 1.09 31.62
C GLU A 746 -14.51 2.27 30.78
N GLU A 747 -14.35 3.43 31.41
CA GLU A 747 -13.76 4.63 30.81
C GLU A 747 -12.35 4.89 31.37
N LEU A 748 -11.54 5.63 30.63
CA LEU A 748 -10.23 6.13 31.07
C LEU A 748 -10.19 7.66 31.00
N ILE A 749 -9.70 8.28 32.07
CA ILE A 749 -9.54 9.74 32.18
C ILE A 749 -8.22 10.14 32.83
N TYR A 750 -7.80 11.37 32.55
CA TYR A 750 -6.69 12.06 33.18
C TYR A 750 -7.21 13.19 34.07
N LEU A 751 -6.54 13.44 35.19
CA LEU A 751 -6.90 14.43 36.19
C LEU A 751 -5.66 15.23 36.62
N GLU A 752 -5.75 16.55 36.57
CA GLU A 752 -4.74 17.49 37.10
C GLU A 752 -5.31 18.31 38.28
#